data_AF-A0A0P7AMU7-F1
#
_entry.id   AF-A0A0P7AMU7-F1
#
_cell.length_a   1.000
_cell.length_b   1.000
_cell.length_c   1.000
_cell.angle_alpha   90.00
_cell.angle_beta   90.00
_cell.angle_gamma   90.00
#
_symmetry.space_group_name_H-M   'P 1'
#
loop_
_entity.id
_entity.type
_entity.pdbx_description
1 polymer ?
#
loop_
_entity_poly.entity_id
_entity_poly.type
_entity_poly.pdbx_seq_one_letter_code
_entity_poly.pdbx_strand_id
1 'polypeptide(L)'
;MTKKIQLFMVTFLFISTSLLGQEGKINRAQKKFEDYAFMDAIASYEELVKEGYSEQEIYASLGNANYLNAQYAEAARWYGKLLELLGPDMESEYLYRYAQVLKSTGDYKASDKVMERFKEASSKDNRAVLFKDKKDYLKTIEANSGRYAIKNLIINSAVSDFSPAFHKDGIAFATARDTGITSRKIHQWNKGAFLNLYLVTKDENGDLGKIERFPSELNSKTHESSAVFTPDGKTVYFTRNNADNNRFKRDGKGISRLKIFKAERIADKWTNITELPFNEDGYSVAHPALSADGKMLYFSSDMPGSLGASDIFSVTINDDGSYGKPTNLGTTVNTESRETFPYVVGSTLYFASDGHPGLGGLDVFATKLDGSSMEVLNLGRPINGQQDDFSFIINNSGEGYFASNRTGGMGDDDIYAFQENEALQFECLVTLKGRVLEAITQSAIAEAQISVVDADGKIINSMTSDANGMFDVPVDCATTGASLVVNKQSFATSALPVHIKPGRVNEVEVKLAKEPIRPVFNNGADLISGLGLEPILFDLDSAEIRQDAALVLKRAAAYLKENPGLQIEIQSHTDAKASDTYNQKLSQARAKATFDYLVLLGVNPQNMTYQGYGEDQLINDCKNWKQCSKKENERNRRSELIVVKFM
;
A
#
# COMPACT_ATOMS: atom_id res chain seq x y z
N MET A 1 12.63 -42.31 -68.36
CA MET A 1 12.75 -41.26 -67.32
C MET A 1 11.51 -40.36 -67.21
N THR A 2 10.72 -40.18 -68.26
CA THR A 2 9.55 -39.28 -68.32
C THR A 2 8.34 -39.68 -67.45
N LYS A 3 8.07 -40.98 -67.24
CA LYS A 3 6.94 -41.43 -66.37
C LYS A 3 7.14 -41.20 -64.87
N LYS A 4 8.38 -41.07 -64.36
CA LYS A 4 8.64 -40.78 -62.94
C LYS A 4 8.50 -39.29 -62.60
N ILE A 5 8.63 -38.40 -63.59
CA ILE A 5 8.50 -36.93 -63.40
C ILE A 5 7.03 -36.51 -63.35
N GLN A 6 6.15 -37.15 -64.14
CA GLN A 6 4.71 -36.88 -64.10
C GLN A 6 4.04 -37.30 -62.79
N LEU A 7 4.50 -38.38 -62.15
CA LEU A 7 3.99 -38.81 -60.84
C LEU A 7 4.41 -37.83 -59.72
N PHE A 8 5.62 -37.25 -59.81
CA PHE A 8 6.08 -36.22 -58.87
C PHE A 8 5.30 -34.89 -59.04
N MET A 9 4.98 -34.48 -60.27
CA MET A 9 4.17 -33.27 -60.53
C MET A 9 2.72 -33.40 -60.05
N VAL A 10 2.07 -34.55 -60.24
CA VAL A 10 0.69 -34.76 -59.76
C VAL A 10 0.64 -34.81 -58.23
N THR A 11 1.64 -35.43 -57.58
CA THR A 11 1.74 -35.45 -56.11
C THR A 11 2.03 -34.03 -55.55
N PHE A 12 2.85 -33.23 -56.23
CA PHE A 12 3.11 -31.83 -55.84
C PHE A 12 1.88 -30.92 -56.04
N LEU A 13 1.03 -31.19 -57.04
CA LEU A 13 -0.23 -30.46 -57.27
C LEU A 13 -1.33 -30.80 -56.25
N PHE A 14 -1.36 -32.04 -55.74
CA PHE A 14 -2.28 -32.43 -54.67
C PHE A 14 -1.84 -31.91 -53.29
N ILE A 15 -0.52 -31.79 -53.05
CA ILE A 15 0.01 -31.18 -51.82
C ILE A 15 -0.25 -29.67 -51.81
N SER A 16 -0.09 -28.97 -52.93
CA SER A 16 -0.31 -27.51 -52.99
C SER A 16 -1.79 -27.13 -52.89
N THR A 17 -2.72 -27.92 -53.44
CA THR A 17 -4.17 -27.67 -53.32
C THR A 17 -4.70 -27.97 -51.91
N SER A 18 -4.09 -28.93 -51.20
CA SER A 18 -4.43 -29.24 -49.80
C SER A 18 -4.01 -28.13 -48.84
N LEU A 19 -2.81 -27.56 -49.04
CA LEU A 19 -2.29 -26.43 -48.25
C LEU A 19 -3.11 -25.15 -48.46
N LEU A 20 -3.47 -24.83 -49.70
CA LEU A 20 -4.34 -23.67 -50.02
C LEU A 20 -5.76 -23.83 -49.46
N GLY A 21 -6.28 -25.07 -49.40
CA GLY A 21 -7.59 -25.36 -48.82
C GLY A 21 -7.64 -25.22 -47.29
N GLN A 22 -6.56 -25.62 -46.60
CA GLN A 22 -6.36 -25.46 -45.17
C GLN A 22 -6.30 -23.98 -44.76
N GLU A 23 -5.46 -23.20 -45.45
CA GLU A 23 -5.31 -21.76 -45.22
C GLU A 23 -6.66 -21.01 -45.43
N GLY A 24 -7.44 -21.41 -46.45
CA GLY A 24 -8.76 -20.85 -46.70
C GLY A 24 -9.83 -21.18 -45.64
N LYS A 25 -9.69 -22.27 -44.86
CA LYS A 25 -10.59 -22.56 -43.73
C LYS A 25 -10.24 -21.72 -42.51
N ILE A 26 -8.95 -21.64 -42.16
CA ILE A 26 -8.45 -20.84 -41.03
C ILE A 26 -8.78 -19.36 -41.24
N ASN A 27 -8.48 -18.81 -42.42
CA ASN A 27 -8.79 -17.41 -42.75
C ASN A 27 -10.29 -17.06 -42.62
N ARG A 28 -11.19 -18.02 -42.88
CA ARG A 28 -12.64 -17.82 -42.69
C ARG A 28 -13.03 -17.80 -41.22
N ALA A 29 -12.41 -18.63 -40.39
CA ALA A 29 -12.62 -18.62 -38.94
C ALA A 29 -12.03 -17.34 -38.33
N GLN A 30 -10.83 -16.95 -38.75
CA GLN A 30 -10.13 -15.74 -38.33
C GLN A 30 -10.94 -14.48 -38.68
N LYS A 31 -11.50 -14.40 -39.88
CA LYS A 31 -12.39 -13.30 -40.25
C LYS A 31 -13.57 -13.16 -39.29
N LYS A 32 -14.20 -14.27 -38.88
CA LYS A 32 -15.31 -14.22 -37.89
C LYS A 32 -14.82 -13.72 -36.53
N PHE A 33 -13.62 -14.11 -36.12
CA PHE A 33 -13.01 -13.64 -34.89
C PHE A 33 -12.73 -12.13 -34.95
N GLU A 34 -12.15 -11.64 -36.05
CA GLU A 34 -11.89 -10.22 -36.31
C GLU A 34 -13.16 -9.38 -36.41
N ASP A 35 -14.25 -9.98 -36.92
CA ASP A 35 -15.59 -9.37 -36.96
C ASP A 35 -16.30 -9.44 -35.59
N TYR A 36 -15.64 -9.94 -34.53
CA TYR A 36 -16.14 -10.13 -33.16
C TYR A 36 -17.35 -11.07 -33.06
N ALA A 37 -17.54 -11.93 -34.06
CA ALA A 37 -18.54 -12.99 -34.05
C ALA A 37 -17.99 -14.22 -33.31
N PHE A 38 -17.64 -14.06 -32.03
CA PHE A 38 -16.87 -15.05 -31.27
C PHE A 38 -17.54 -16.41 -31.20
N MET A 39 -18.85 -16.48 -31.03
CA MET A 39 -19.54 -17.78 -31.02
C MET A 39 -19.43 -18.53 -32.35
N ASP A 40 -19.49 -17.81 -33.47
CA ASP A 40 -19.34 -18.43 -34.79
C ASP A 40 -17.87 -18.74 -35.11
N ALA A 41 -16.93 -17.95 -34.57
CA ALA A 41 -15.50 -18.21 -34.64
C ALA A 41 -15.14 -19.48 -33.85
N ILE A 42 -15.58 -19.60 -32.60
CA ILE A 42 -15.39 -20.79 -31.74
C ILE A 42 -15.87 -22.03 -32.47
N ALA A 43 -17.12 -22.05 -32.95
CA ALA A 43 -17.66 -23.21 -33.67
C ALA A 43 -16.84 -23.57 -34.93
N SER A 44 -16.30 -22.57 -35.63
CA SER A 44 -15.47 -22.80 -36.83
C SER A 44 -14.11 -23.39 -36.46
N TYR A 45 -13.46 -22.86 -35.43
CA TYR A 45 -12.16 -23.36 -34.97
C TYR A 45 -12.26 -24.73 -34.31
N GLU A 46 -13.30 -25.01 -33.53
CA GLU A 46 -13.54 -26.34 -32.96
C GLU A 46 -13.73 -27.40 -34.05
N GLU A 47 -14.40 -27.05 -35.15
CA GLU A 47 -14.54 -27.95 -36.30
C GLU A 47 -13.17 -28.22 -36.95
N LEU A 48 -12.30 -27.21 -37.06
CA LEU A 48 -10.93 -27.42 -37.53
C LEU A 48 -10.15 -28.35 -36.60
N VAL A 49 -10.28 -28.20 -35.28
CA VAL A 49 -9.62 -29.12 -34.34
C VAL A 49 -10.14 -30.55 -34.51
N LYS A 50 -11.44 -30.75 -34.75
CA LYS A 50 -12.00 -32.10 -35.04
C LYS A 50 -11.47 -32.69 -36.35
N GLU A 51 -11.20 -31.86 -37.35
CA GLU A 51 -10.55 -32.25 -38.60
C GLU A 51 -9.03 -32.55 -38.44
N GLY A 52 -8.47 -32.31 -37.25
CA GLY A 52 -7.07 -32.61 -36.90
C GLY A 52 -6.11 -31.43 -37.00
N TYR A 53 -6.61 -30.22 -37.20
CA TYR A 53 -5.81 -28.99 -37.20
C TYR A 53 -5.37 -28.62 -35.78
N SER A 54 -4.15 -28.10 -35.64
CA SER A 54 -3.48 -27.87 -34.35
C SER A 54 -2.52 -26.67 -34.36
N GLU A 55 -2.73 -25.74 -35.28
CA GLU A 55 -1.91 -24.55 -35.48
C GLU A 55 -2.06 -23.57 -34.31
N GLN A 56 -1.00 -22.81 -34.04
CA GLN A 56 -0.98 -21.79 -32.98
C GLN A 56 -2.18 -20.85 -33.03
N GLU A 57 -2.52 -20.34 -34.22
CA GLU A 57 -3.62 -19.40 -34.44
C GLU A 57 -4.98 -19.98 -33.99
N ILE A 58 -5.21 -21.28 -34.20
CA ILE A 58 -6.46 -21.94 -33.83
C ILE A 58 -6.61 -21.95 -32.31
N TYR A 59 -5.58 -22.40 -31.58
CA TYR A 59 -5.61 -22.47 -30.12
C TYR A 59 -5.62 -21.07 -29.48
N ALA A 60 -4.88 -20.12 -30.04
CA ALA A 60 -4.88 -18.73 -29.56
C ALA A 60 -6.25 -18.06 -29.74
N SER A 61 -6.87 -18.20 -30.91
CA SER A 61 -8.19 -17.65 -31.18
C SER A 61 -9.29 -18.35 -30.37
N LEU A 62 -9.23 -19.67 -30.18
CA LEU A 62 -10.15 -20.39 -29.28
C LEU A 62 -9.99 -19.94 -27.82
N GLY A 63 -8.75 -19.81 -27.32
CA GLY A 63 -8.48 -19.32 -25.98
C GLY A 63 -9.04 -17.92 -25.77
N ASN A 64 -8.74 -16.98 -26.68
CA ASN A 64 -9.22 -15.60 -26.62
C ASN A 64 -10.74 -15.48 -26.75
N ALA A 65 -11.36 -16.19 -27.69
CA ALA A 65 -12.80 -16.09 -27.91
C ALA A 65 -13.58 -16.61 -26.69
N ASN A 66 -13.13 -17.72 -26.09
CA ASN A 66 -13.71 -18.24 -24.87
C ASN A 66 -13.46 -17.30 -23.68
N TYR A 67 -12.25 -16.75 -23.54
CA TYR A 67 -11.92 -15.75 -22.51
C TYR A 67 -12.84 -14.52 -22.58
N LEU A 68 -13.01 -13.94 -23.77
CA LEU A 68 -13.84 -12.75 -23.98
C LEU A 68 -15.35 -12.99 -23.84
N ASN A 69 -15.79 -14.24 -23.79
CA ASN A 69 -17.18 -14.64 -23.60
C ASN A 69 -17.40 -15.36 -22.26
N ALA A 70 -16.50 -15.15 -21.30
CA ALA A 70 -16.51 -15.72 -19.95
C ALA A 70 -16.63 -17.26 -19.90
N GLN A 71 -16.21 -17.97 -20.94
CA GLN A 71 -16.15 -19.43 -21.00
C GLN A 71 -14.80 -19.91 -20.44
N TYR A 72 -14.53 -19.62 -19.17
CA TYR A 72 -13.18 -19.73 -18.60
C TYR A 72 -12.61 -21.15 -18.57
N ALA A 73 -13.46 -22.17 -18.37
CA ALA A 73 -13.01 -23.56 -18.43
C ALA A 73 -12.47 -23.96 -19.82
N GLU A 74 -13.19 -23.57 -20.88
CA GLU A 74 -12.73 -23.83 -22.26
C GLU A 74 -11.53 -22.95 -22.61
N ALA A 75 -11.52 -21.68 -22.19
CA ALA A 75 -10.35 -20.82 -22.37
C ALA A 75 -9.08 -21.42 -21.73
N ALA A 76 -9.18 -21.92 -20.50
CA ALA A 76 -8.08 -22.59 -19.79
C ALA A 76 -7.58 -23.82 -20.56
N ARG A 77 -8.49 -24.63 -21.10
CA ARG A 77 -8.16 -25.77 -21.94
C ARG A 77 -7.36 -25.36 -23.18
N TRP A 78 -7.82 -24.35 -23.90
CA TRP A 78 -7.19 -23.92 -25.16
C TRP A 78 -5.86 -23.20 -24.94
N TYR A 79 -5.75 -22.36 -23.90
CA TYR A 79 -4.46 -21.79 -23.53
C TYR A 79 -3.48 -22.84 -23.01
N GLY A 80 -3.95 -23.87 -22.30
CA GLY A 80 -3.12 -25.03 -21.94
C GLY A 80 -2.55 -25.73 -23.18
N LYS A 81 -3.38 -25.96 -24.20
CA LYS A 81 -2.93 -26.50 -25.50
C LYS A 81 -1.94 -25.58 -26.22
N LEU A 82 -2.19 -24.28 -26.20
CA LEU A 82 -1.28 -23.29 -26.76
C LEU A 82 0.08 -23.30 -26.04
N LEU A 83 0.08 -23.45 -24.71
CA LEU A 83 1.29 -23.54 -23.92
C LEU A 83 2.06 -24.84 -24.16
N GLU A 84 1.36 -25.97 -24.31
CA GLU A 84 1.97 -27.25 -24.72
C GLU A 84 2.67 -27.13 -26.09
N LEU A 85 2.06 -26.38 -27.02
CA LEU A 85 2.58 -26.18 -28.37
C LEU A 85 3.82 -25.25 -28.41
N LEU A 86 3.75 -24.12 -27.71
CA LEU A 86 4.76 -23.06 -27.82
C LEU A 86 5.83 -23.11 -26.72
N GLY A 87 5.54 -23.73 -25.58
CA GLY A 87 6.45 -23.76 -24.45
C GLY A 87 6.90 -22.34 -24.07
N PRO A 88 8.22 -22.04 -24.03
CA PRO A 88 8.75 -20.72 -23.66
C PRO A 88 8.42 -19.60 -24.65
N ASP A 89 8.07 -19.92 -25.90
CA ASP A 89 7.82 -18.94 -26.98
C ASP A 89 6.39 -18.36 -26.95
N MET A 90 5.55 -18.80 -25.99
CA MET A 90 4.21 -18.26 -25.81
C MET A 90 4.26 -16.77 -25.43
N GLU A 91 3.57 -15.93 -26.20
CA GLU A 91 3.53 -14.49 -25.96
C GLU A 91 2.98 -14.15 -24.57
N SER A 92 3.47 -13.05 -23.99
CA SER A 92 3.19 -12.66 -22.61
C SER A 92 1.71 -12.42 -22.33
N GLU A 93 0.98 -11.82 -23.26
CA GLU A 93 -0.46 -11.58 -23.08
C GLU A 93 -1.26 -12.88 -23.01
N TYR A 94 -0.87 -13.92 -23.77
CA TYR A 94 -1.49 -15.24 -23.64
C TYR A 94 -1.13 -15.91 -22.31
N LEU A 95 0.11 -15.74 -21.82
CA LEU A 95 0.49 -16.21 -20.48
C LEU A 95 -0.38 -15.55 -19.40
N TYR A 96 -0.59 -14.24 -19.49
CA TYR A 96 -1.42 -13.50 -18.53
C TYR A 96 -2.86 -14.00 -18.54
N ARG A 97 -3.51 -14.06 -19.71
CA ARG A 97 -4.88 -14.57 -19.84
C ARG A 97 -5.00 -16.02 -19.38
N TYR A 98 -4.00 -16.85 -19.66
CA TYR A 98 -3.99 -18.23 -19.18
C TYR A 98 -3.97 -18.29 -17.65
N ALA A 99 -3.12 -17.49 -17.01
CA ALA A 99 -3.09 -17.41 -15.55
C ALA A 99 -4.45 -16.97 -14.98
N GLN A 100 -5.12 -15.99 -15.59
CA GLN A 100 -6.43 -15.53 -15.17
C GLN A 100 -7.51 -16.61 -15.21
N VAL A 101 -7.60 -17.35 -16.32
CA VAL A 101 -8.62 -18.40 -16.45
C VAL A 101 -8.33 -19.60 -15.54
N LEU A 102 -7.06 -19.82 -15.19
CA LEU A 102 -6.69 -20.79 -14.15
C LEU A 102 -7.22 -20.36 -12.78
N LYS A 103 -7.15 -19.07 -12.43
CA LYS A 103 -7.83 -18.57 -11.21
C LYS A 103 -9.34 -18.77 -11.28
N SER A 104 -9.92 -18.50 -12.45
CA SER A 104 -11.35 -18.60 -12.68
C SER A 104 -11.90 -20.03 -12.66
N THR A 105 -11.00 -21.01 -12.76
CA THR A 105 -11.28 -22.45 -12.58
C THR A 105 -10.82 -22.97 -11.22
N GLY A 106 -10.30 -22.11 -10.35
CA GLY A 106 -9.86 -22.41 -8.99
C GLY A 106 -8.43 -22.96 -8.86
N ASP A 107 -7.67 -23.09 -9.95
CA ASP A 107 -6.28 -23.55 -9.93
C ASP A 107 -5.29 -22.37 -9.74
N TYR A 108 -5.35 -21.76 -8.56
CA TYR A 108 -4.47 -20.65 -8.19
C TYR A 108 -2.98 -21.02 -8.25
N LYS A 109 -2.63 -22.27 -7.92
CA LYS A 109 -1.24 -22.74 -7.94
C LYS A 109 -0.69 -22.83 -9.36
N ALA A 110 -1.48 -23.34 -10.31
CA ALA A 110 -1.09 -23.32 -11.72
C ALA A 110 -1.04 -21.90 -12.26
N SER A 111 -2.02 -21.05 -11.89
CA SER A 111 -2.00 -19.61 -12.22
C SER A 111 -0.69 -18.95 -11.81
N ASP A 112 -0.29 -19.08 -10.55
CA ASP A 112 0.92 -18.44 -10.03
C ASP A 112 2.19 -18.93 -10.75
N LYS A 113 2.23 -20.21 -11.13
CA LYS A 113 3.33 -20.76 -11.95
C LYS A 113 3.39 -20.12 -13.34
N VAL A 114 2.24 -19.86 -13.96
CA VAL A 114 2.18 -19.17 -15.26
C VAL A 114 2.53 -17.68 -15.09
N MET A 115 2.10 -17.05 -14.00
CA MET A 115 2.44 -15.66 -13.67
C MET A 115 3.94 -15.45 -13.45
N GLU A 116 4.65 -16.41 -12.87
CA GLU A 116 6.11 -16.36 -12.77
C GLU A 116 6.77 -16.26 -14.16
N ARG A 117 6.26 -17.00 -15.15
CA ARG A 117 6.73 -16.92 -16.54
C ARG A 117 6.34 -15.62 -17.22
N PHE A 118 5.12 -15.15 -16.98
CA PHE A 118 4.67 -13.84 -17.47
C PHE A 118 5.58 -12.71 -16.95
N LYS A 119 5.90 -12.74 -15.65
CA LYS A 119 6.80 -11.77 -15.01
C LYS A 119 8.21 -11.81 -15.62
N GLU A 120 8.74 -12.98 -15.92
CA GLU A 120 10.02 -13.12 -16.63
C GLU A 120 9.95 -12.53 -18.05
N ALA A 121 8.86 -12.78 -18.78
CA ALA A 121 8.66 -12.28 -20.14
C ALA A 121 8.32 -10.78 -20.21
N SER A 122 7.76 -10.18 -19.15
CA SER A 122 7.23 -8.80 -19.16
C SER A 122 7.45 -8.08 -17.84
N SER A 123 8.69 -8.06 -17.35
CA SER A 123 9.07 -7.51 -16.02
C SER A 123 8.73 -6.03 -15.77
N LYS A 124 8.43 -5.25 -16.82
CA LYS A 124 8.01 -3.83 -16.73
C LYS A 124 6.49 -3.63 -16.77
N ASP A 125 5.73 -4.67 -17.10
CA ASP A 125 4.27 -4.65 -17.09
C ASP A 125 3.78 -4.50 -15.64
N ASN A 126 2.84 -3.59 -15.40
CA ASN A 126 2.36 -3.28 -14.05
C ASN A 126 1.72 -4.51 -13.40
N ARG A 127 1.07 -5.39 -14.17
CA ARG A 127 0.47 -6.63 -13.66
C ARG A 127 1.54 -7.60 -13.15
N ALA A 128 2.72 -7.62 -13.80
CA ALA A 128 3.87 -8.40 -13.33
C ALA A 128 4.48 -7.81 -12.06
N VAL A 129 4.56 -6.47 -11.98
CA VAL A 129 5.02 -5.75 -10.78
C VAL A 129 4.08 -6.01 -9.60
N LEU A 130 2.77 -5.86 -9.80
CA LEU A 130 1.75 -6.12 -8.78
C LEU A 130 1.79 -7.57 -8.29
N PHE A 131 1.96 -8.55 -9.19
CA PHE A 131 2.14 -9.95 -8.78
C PHE A 131 3.41 -10.16 -7.95
N LYS A 132 4.52 -9.52 -8.33
CA LYS A 132 5.80 -9.61 -7.60
C LYS A 132 5.70 -8.98 -6.21
N ASP A 133 5.01 -7.86 -6.09
CA ASP A 133 4.92 -7.08 -4.86
C ASP A 133 3.84 -7.63 -3.92
N LYS A 134 2.76 -8.22 -4.46
CA LYS A 134 1.64 -8.82 -3.71
C LYS A 134 1.67 -10.37 -3.77
N LYS A 135 2.81 -10.99 -3.45
CA LYS A 135 2.95 -12.47 -3.50
C LYS A 135 1.92 -13.22 -2.65
N ASP A 136 1.56 -12.68 -1.50
CA ASP A 136 0.58 -13.28 -0.58
C ASP A 136 -0.85 -12.75 -0.83
N TYR A 137 -1.18 -12.31 -2.06
CA TYR A 137 -2.48 -11.69 -2.37
C TYR A 137 -3.67 -12.51 -1.88
N LEU A 138 -3.66 -13.84 -2.02
CA LEU A 138 -4.75 -14.70 -1.54
C LEU A 138 -4.97 -14.57 -0.03
N LYS A 139 -3.90 -14.44 0.75
CA LYS A 139 -3.98 -14.26 2.20
C LYS A 139 -4.51 -12.87 2.55
N THR A 140 -4.10 -11.84 1.82
CA THR A 140 -4.62 -10.48 1.97
C THR A 140 -6.11 -10.42 1.64
N ILE A 141 -6.52 -11.06 0.55
CA ILE A 141 -7.93 -11.15 0.13
C ILE A 141 -8.74 -11.90 1.19
N GLU A 142 -8.24 -13.03 1.70
CA GLU A 142 -8.91 -13.80 2.75
C GLU A 142 -9.07 -12.98 4.02
N ALA A 143 -8.06 -12.21 4.43
CA ALA A 143 -8.14 -11.32 5.58
C ALA A 143 -9.18 -10.20 5.39
N ASN A 144 -9.44 -9.79 4.15
CA ASN A 144 -10.47 -8.79 3.83
C ASN A 144 -11.86 -9.40 3.54
N SER A 145 -11.98 -10.73 3.60
CA SER A 145 -13.22 -11.46 3.30
C SER A 145 -14.14 -11.55 4.53
N GLY A 146 -15.40 -11.94 4.31
CA GLY A 146 -16.39 -12.14 5.38
C GLY A 146 -17.13 -10.86 5.80
N ARG A 147 -16.84 -9.73 5.15
CA ARG A 147 -17.45 -8.42 5.47
C ARG A 147 -18.85 -8.23 4.89
N TYR A 148 -19.32 -9.10 4.01
CA TYR A 148 -20.60 -8.94 3.30
C TYR A 148 -21.52 -10.15 3.47
N ALA A 149 -22.81 -9.87 3.61
CA ALA A 149 -23.89 -10.85 3.43
C ALA A 149 -24.56 -10.60 2.08
N ILE A 150 -24.59 -11.61 1.20
CA ILE A 150 -25.17 -11.49 -0.16
C ILE A 150 -26.50 -12.24 -0.30
N LYS A 151 -27.39 -11.73 -1.15
CA LYS A 151 -28.69 -12.32 -1.48
C LYS A 151 -28.92 -12.24 -3.00
N ASN A 152 -29.30 -13.36 -3.60
CA ASN A 152 -29.77 -13.39 -4.99
C ASN A 152 -31.16 -12.72 -5.07
N LEU A 153 -31.45 -12.04 -6.17
CA LEU A 153 -32.67 -11.26 -6.33
C LEU A 153 -33.69 -11.95 -7.22
N ILE A 154 -34.95 -11.87 -6.83
CA ILE A 154 -36.09 -12.36 -7.65
C ILE A 154 -36.21 -11.60 -8.98
N ILE A 155 -35.57 -10.43 -9.06
CA ILE A 155 -35.61 -9.64 -10.26
C ILE A 155 -34.79 -10.25 -11.36
N ASN A 156 -33.87 -11.20 -11.14
CA ASN A 156 -32.98 -11.79 -12.15
C ASN A 156 -33.72 -12.62 -13.21
N SER A 157 -33.04 -12.95 -14.32
CA SER A 157 -33.60 -13.70 -15.45
C SER A 157 -32.64 -14.70 -16.05
N ALA A 158 -33.08 -15.43 -17.06
CA ALA A 158 -32.26 -16.39 -17.79
C ALA A 158 -31.26 -15.74 -18.79
N VAL A 159 -31.10 -14.42 -18.76
CA VAL A 159 -30.18 -13.64 -19.62
C VAL A 159 -29.45 -12.62 -18.75
N SER A 160 -28.40 -11.96 -19.28
CA SER A 160 -27.65 -10.96 -18.52
C SER A 160 -28.51 -9.84 -17.93
N ASP A 161 -28.33 -9.62 -16.64
CA ASP A 161 -28.87 -8.56 -15.79
C ASP A 161 -27.73 -7.94 -14.97
N PHE A 162 -27.43 -6.66 -15.21
CA PHE A 162 -26.24 -6.05 -14.62
C PHE A 162 -26.31 -4.53 -14.57
N SER A 163 -25.24 -3.89 -14.08
CA SER A 163 -25.10 -2.44 -13.99
C SER A 163 -26.23 -1.76 -13.21
N PRO A 164 -26.45 -2.18 -11.95
CA PRO A 164 -27.41 -1.52 -11.08
C PRO A 164 -26.99 -0.07 -10.82
N ALA A 165 -27.96 0.82 -10.69
CA ALA A 165 -27.78 2.21 -10.31
C ALA A 165 -28.92 2.63 -9.39
N PHE A 166 -28.61 3.24 -8.25
CA PHE A 166 -29.66 3.73 -7.33
C PHE A 166 -30.60 4.71 -8.04
N HIS A 167 -31.91 4.45 -7.93
CA HIS A 167 -32.94 5.31 -8.48
C HIS A 167 -34.16 5.33 -7.56
N LYS A 168 -34.40 6.48 -6.91
CA LYS A 168 -35.43 6.64 -5.87
C LYS A 168 -35.24 5.59 -4.77
N ASP A 169 -36.26 4.78 -4.51
CA ASP A 169 -36.29 3.70 -3.53
C ASP A 169 -35.80 2.35 -4.07
N GLY A 170 -35.52 2.24 -5.38
CA GLY A 170 -35.02 1.02 -6.00
C GLY A 170 -33.80 1.25 -6.89
N ILE A 171 -33.74 0.55 -8.03
CA ILE A 171 -32.60 0.62 -8.95
C ILE A 171 -33.06 0.75 -10.41
N ALA A 172 -32.24 1.42 -11.20
CA ALA A 172 -32.17 1.18 -12.64
C ALA A 172 -31.14 0.07 -12.92
N PHE A 173 -31.36 -0.75 -13.92
CA PHE A 173 -30.40 -1.78 -14.33
C PHE A 173 -30.50 -2.09 -15.82
N ALA A 174 -29.46 -2.68 -16.39
CA ALA A 174 -29.43 -3.12 -17.77
C ALA A 174 -29.80 -4.60 -17.86
N THR A 175 -30.64 -4.95 -18.85
CA THR A 175 -31.00 -6.35 -19.08
C THR A 175 -31.22 -6.65 -20.56
N ALA A 176 -30.89 -7.88 -20.96
CA ALA A 176 -31.19 -8.42 -22.28
C ALA A 176 -32.61 -9.02 -22.38
N ARG A 177 -33.46 -8.83 -21.36
CA ARG A 177 -34.87 -9.25 -21.41
C ARG A 177 -35.64 -8.41 -22.41
N ASP A 178 -36.03 -9.03 -23.53
CA ASP A 178 -36.99 -8.42 -24.45
C ASP A 178 -38.42 -8.94 -24.18
N THR A 179 -39.25 -8.09 -23.59
CA THR A 179 -40.70 -8.31 -23.42
C THR A 179 -41.55 -7.85 -24.61
N GLY A 180 -40.97 -7.52 -25.78
CA GLY A 180 -41.77 -7.28 -26.98
C GLY A 180 -41.04 -6.62 -28.15
N ILE A 181 -40.77 -7.41 -29.20
CA ILE A 181 -40.96 -7.12 -30.64
C ILE A 181 -40.95 -8.46 -31.41
N THR A 182 -41.79 -8.58 -32.44
CA THR A 182 -42.00 -9.74 -33.33
C THR A 182 -40.84 -10.09 -34.27
N SER A 183 -39.64 -9.53 -34.07
CA SER A 183 -38.42 -9.93 -34.79
C SER A 183 -37.26 -10.07 -33.81
N ARG A 184 -36.79 -11.30 -33.58
CA ARG A 184 -35.61 -11.60 -32.79
C ARG A 184 -34.38 -10.99 -33.47
N LYS A 185 -33.92 -9.84 -33.01
CA LYS A 185 -32.61 -9.34 -33.40
C LYS A 185 -31.60 -9.93 -32.42
N ILE A 186 -30.80 -10.84 -32.95
CA ILE A 186 -29.79 -11.62 -32.24
C ILE A 186 -28.46 -10.86 -32.38
N HIS A 187 -27.83 -10.49 -31.27
CA HIS A 187 -26.51 -9.86 -31.25
C HIS A 187 -25.45 -10.87 -31.70
N GLN A 188 -24.57 -10.53 -32.64
CA GLN A 188 -23.65 -11.53 -33.22
C GLN A 188 -22.53 -11.99 -32.27
N TRP A 189 -22.22 -11.21 -31.22
CA TRP A 189 -21.20 -11.57 -30.24
C TRP A 189 -21.60 -12.78 -29.40
N ASN A 190 -22.78 -12.74 -28.77
CA ASN A 190 -23.27 -13.74 -27.81
C ASN A 190 -24.58 -14.43 -28.21
N LYS A 191 -25.18 -14.06 -29.34
CA LYS A 191 -26.51 -14.52 -29.80
C LYS A 191 -27.68 -14.14 -28.87
N GLY A 192 -27.50 -13.15 -27.98
CA GLY A 192 -28.54 -12.61 -27.09
C GLY A 192 -29.38 -11.48 -27.72
N ALA A 193 -30.43 -11.04 -27.02
CA ALA A 193 -31.22 -9.86 -27.40
C ALA A 193 -30.49 -8.54 -27.05
N PHE A 194 -30.99 -7.40 -27.55
CA PHE A 194 -30.41 -6.09 -27.25
C PHE A 194 -30.67 -5.67 -25.79
N LEU A 195 -29.66 -5.05 -25.17
CA LEU A 195 -29.73 -4.55 -23.80
C LEU A 195 -30.56 -3.27 -23.77
N ASN A 196 -31.45 -3.17 -22.79
CA ASN A 196 -32.20 -1.96 -22.47
C ASN A 196 -32.12 -1.66 -20.97
N LEU A 197 -32.40 -0.41 -20.61
CA LEU A 197 -32.54 -0.01 -19.21
C LEU A 197 -33.96 -0.33 -18.70
N TYR A 198 -34.01 -0.79 -17.45
CA TYR A 198 -35.24 -1.05 -16.71
C TYR A 198 -35.16 -0.41 -15.33
N LEU A 199 -36.31 -0.11 -14.75
CA LEU A 199 -36.47 0.32 -13.36
C LEU A 199 -37.09 -0.80 -12.56
N VAL A 200 -36.69 -0.91 -11.31
CA VAL A 200 -37.41 -1.68 -10.31
C VAL A 200 -37.49 -0.89 -9.02
N THR A 201 -38.67 -0.84 -8.42
CA THR A 201 -38.91 -0.21 -7.12
C THR A 201 -39.04 -1.26 -6.03
N LYS A 202 -38.83 -0.85 -4.78
CA LYS A 202 -39.10 -1.70 -3.62
C LYS A 202 -40.62 -1.86 -3.45
N ASP A 203 -41.03 -3.01 -2.95
CA ASP A 203 -42.41 -3.28 -2.53
C ASP A 203 -42.64 -2.85 -1.06
N GLU A 204 -43.84 -3.12 -0.54
CA GLU A 204 -44.21 -2.78 0.85
C GLU A 204 -43.33 -3.48 1.91
N ASN A 205 -42.66 -4.58 1.55
CA ASN A 205 -41.74 -5.32 2.43
C ASN A 205 -40.29 -4.85 2.28
N GLY A 206 -40.01 -3.93 1.36
CA GLY A 206 -38.67 -3.42 1.07
C GLY A 206 -37.86 -4.26 0.07
N ASP A 207 -38.45 -5.30 -0.52
CA ASP A 207 -37.81 -6.14 -1.53
C ASP A 207 -38.02 -5.55 -2.94
N LEU A 208 -37.04 -5.70 -3.84
CA LEU A 208 -37.18 -5.26 -5.24
C LEU A 208 -38.19 -6.16 -5.98
N GLY A 209 -39.27 -5.56 -6.48
CA GLY A 209 -40.40 -6.31 -7.06
C GLY A 209 -40.81 -5.86 -8.45
N LYS A 210 -41.49 -4.71 -8.55
CA LYS A 210 -42.16 -4.28 -9.79
C LYS A 210 -41.14 -3.76 -10.81
N ILE A 211 -40.91 -4.52 -11.86
CA ILE A 211 -40.04 -4.14 -12.98
C ILE A 211 -40.83 -3.35 -14.03
N GLU A 212 -40.32 -2.20 -14.44
CA GLU A 212 -40.86 -1.36 -15.50
C GLU A 212 -39.76 -1.05 -16.52
N ARG A 213 -40.12 -0.95 -17.81
CA ARG A 213 -39.17 -0.46 -18.81
C ARG A 213 -38.80 0.99 -18.49
N PHE A 214 -37.53 1.32 -18.67
CA PHE A 214 -37.11 2.71 -18.61
C PHE A 214 -37.84 3.52 -19.69
N PRO A 215 -38.14 4.81 -19.46
CA PRO A 215 -38.97 5.60 -20.38
C PRO A 215 -38.46 5.55 -21.82
N SER A 216 -39.39 5.34 -22.75
CA SER A 216 -39.09 5.06 -24.16
C SER A 216 -38.30 6.16 -24.87
N GLU A 217 -38.32 7.38 -24.34
CA GLU A 217 -37.55 8.54 -24.82
C GLU A 217 -36.04 8.28 -24.81
N LEU A 218 -35.58 7.37 -23.95
CA LEU A 218 -34.16 6.99 -23.80
C LEU A 218 -33.83 5.63 -24.43
N ASN A 219 -34.80 4.94 -25.03
CA ASN A 219 -34.55 3.68 -25.71
C ASN A 219 -34.23 3.93 -27.18
N SER A 220 -33.24 3.22 -27.71
CA SER A 220 -32.93 3.24 -29.14
C SER A 220 -33.07 1.85 -29.75
N LYS A 221 -32.58 1.67 -30.99
CA LYS A 221 -32.48 0.35 -31.63
C LYS A 221 -31.07 -0.25 -31.49
N THR A 222 -30.24 0.30 -30.60
CA THR A 222 -28.92 -0.22 -30.21
C THR A 222 -28.94 -0.57 -28.72
N HIS A 223 -27.81 -1.02 -28.13
CA HIS A 223 -27.80 -1.33 -26.70
C HIS A 223 -27.72 -0.07 -25.85
N GLU A 224 -28.49 -0.05 -24.76
CA GLU A 224 -28.30 0.84 -23.62
C GLU A 224 -27.89 0.05 -22.37
N SER A 225 -26.95 0.61 -21.61
CA SER A 225 -26.55 0.05 -20.31
C SER A 225 -26.00 1.14 -19.39
N SER A 226 -25.72 0.76 -18.14
CA SER A 226 -24.93 1.54 -17.17
C SER A 226 -25.34 2.99 -17.06
N ALA A 227 -26.37 3.23 -16.23
CA ALA A 227 -26.88 4.55 -15.95
C ALA A 227 -26.36 5.10 -14.63
N VAL A 228 -26.29 6.42 -14.49
CA VAL A 228 -26.09 7.11 -13.21
C VAL A 228 -26.90 8.40 -13.21
N PHE A 229 -27.51 8.72 -12.06
CA PHE A 229 -28.37 9.89 -11.90
C PHE A 229 -27.66 10.94 -11.06
N THR A 230 -27.85 12.22 -11.39
CA THR A 230 -27.40 13.32 -10.52
C THR A 230 -28.11 13.27 -9.17
N PRO A 231 -27.54 13.83 -8.09
CA PRO A 231 -28.16 13.82 -6.76
C PRO A 231 -29.57 14.41 -6.72
N ASP A 232 -29.85 15.40 -7.57
CA ASP A 232 -31.19 16.01 -7.71
C ASP A 232 -32.16 15.19 -8.57
N GLY A 233 -31.69 14.10 -9.19
CA GLY A 233 -32.44 13.21 -10.07
C GLY A 233 -32.91 13.86 -11.38
N LYS A 234 -32.39 15.03 -11.74
CA LYS A 234 -32.80 15.77 -12.96
C LYS A 234 -31.98 15.41 -14.18
N THR A 235 -30.80 14.83 -14.02
CA THR A 235 -29.96 14.39 -15.12
C THR A 235 -29.64 12.91 -14.99
N VAL A 236 -29.63 12.20 -16.11
CA VAL A 236 -29.11 10.83 -16.22
C VAL A 236 -27.98 10.79 -17.24
N TYR A 237 -26.91 10.11 -16.89
CA TYR A 237 -25.85 9.70 -17.81
C TYR A 237 -25.97 8.21 -18.05
N PHE A 238 -25.78 7.75 -19.29
CA PHE A 238 -25.87 6.33 -19.60
C PHE A 238 -24.98 5.94 -20.78
N THR A 239 -24.61 4.67 -20.86
CA THR A 239 -23.83 4.12 -21.96
C THR A 239 -24.74 3.66 -23.09
N ARG A 240 -24.39 3.98 -24.33
CA ARG A 240 -25.09 3.50 -25.53
C ARG A 240 -24.07 3.20 -26.64
N ASN A 241 -24.35 2.20 -27.48
CA ASN A 241 -23.56 2.02 -28.70
C ASN A 241 -23.70 3.23 -29.65
N ASN A 242 -22.59 3.55 -30.31
CA ASN A 242 -22.55 4.52 -31.38
C ASN A 242 -23.54 4.15 -32.48
N ALA A 243 -24.33 5.12 -32.93
CA ALA A 243 -25.43 4.91 -33.84
C ALA A 243 -25.56 6.04 -34.87
N ASP A 244 -25.97 5.67 -36.08
CA ASP A 244 -26.43 6.59 -37.12
C ASP A 244 -27.85 6.16 -37.53
N ASN A 245 -28.79 7.11 -37.54
CA ASN A 245 -30.21 6.88 -37.84
C ASN A 245 -30.81 5.68 -37.07
N ASN A 246 -30.52 5.57 -35.76
CA ASN A 246 -30.92 4.44 -34.91
C ASN A 246 -30.47 3.07 -35.44
N ARG A 247 -29.27 2.98 -36.01
CA ARG A 247 -28.59 1.72 -36.36
C ARG A 247 -27.14 1.79 -35.90
N PHE A 248 -26.57 0.63 -35.56
CA PHE A 248 -25.16 0.54 -35.17
C PHE A 248 -24.26 1.23 -36.19
N LYS A 249 -23.49 2.20 -35.72
CA LYS A 249 -22.37 2.78 -36.44
C LYS A 249 -21.10 2.08 -35.98
N ARG A 250 -20.33 1.60 -36.96
CA ARG A 250 -19.05 0.91 -36.73
C ARG A 250 -17.90 1.84 -37.12
N ASP A 251 -16.78 1.70 -36.42
CA ASP A 251 -15.56 2.44 -36.71
C ASP A 251 -14.84 1.89 -37.97
N GLY A 252 -13.68 2.46 -38.31
CA GLY A 252 -12.87 2.00 -39.45
C GLY A 252 -12.35 0.57 -39.34
N LYS A 253 -12.43 -0.06 -38.16
CA LYS A 253 -12.10 -1.47 -37.89
C LYS A 253 -13.34 -2.36 -37.80
N GLY A 254 -14.53 -1.82 -38.09
CA GLY A 254 -15.77 -2.57 -37.99
C GLY A 254 -16.29 -2.76 -36.56
N ILE A 255 -15.73 -2.08 -35.55
CA ILE A 255 -16.13 -2.23 -34.14
C ILE A 255 -17.28 -1.29 -33.83
N SER A 256 -18.31 -1.77 -33.14
CA SER A 256 -19.32 -0.87 -32.57
C SER A 256 -18.83 -0.29 -31.24
N ARG A 257 -18.45 0.98 -31.26
CA ARG A 257 -17.96 1.70 -30.07
C ARG A 257 -19.08 2.11 -29.13
N LEU A 258 -18.72 2.29 -27.86
CA LEU A 258 -19.61 2.79 -26.81
C LEU A 258 -19.42 4.29 -26.61
N LYS A 259 -20.49 4.98 -26.24
CA LYS A 259 -20.49 6.41 -25.96
C LYS A 259 -21.34 6.69 -24.72
N ILE A 260 -20.98 7.74 -23.97
CA ILE A 260 -21.83 8.24 -22.88
C ILE A 260 -22.79 9.30 -23.42
N PHE A 261 -24.07 9.13 -23.11
CA PHE A 261 -25.11 10.11 -23.38
C PHE A 261 -25.60 10.73 -22.07
N LYS A 262 -26.09 11.96 -22.15
CA LYS A 262 -26.80 12.67 -21.09
C LYS A 262 -28.25 12.90 -21.53
N ALA A 263 -29.18 12.84 -20.59
CA ALA A 263 -30.54 13.35 -20.76
C ALA A 263 -31.01 14.12 -19.52
N GLU A 264 -31.95 15.04 -19.74
CA GLU A 264 -32.48 15.93 -18.71
C GLU A 264 -33.96 15.67 -18.47
N ARG A 265 -34.40 15.71 -17.22
CA ARG A 265 -35.79 15.49 -16.81
C ARG A 265 -36.52 16.82 -16.69
N ILE A 266 -37.42 17.10 -17.64
CA ILE A 266 -38.26 18.30 -17.68
C ILE A 266 -39.73 17.87 -17.73
N ALA A 267 -40.55 18.35 -16.79
CA ALA A 267 -41.97 18.00 -16.67
C ALA A 267 -42.23 16.48 -16.72
N ASP A 268 -41.48 15.73 -15.89
CA ASP A 268 -41.53 14.25 -15.77
C ASP A 268 -41.19 13.46 -17.03
N LYS A 269 -40.58 14.11 -18.03
CA LYS A 269 -40.08 13.45 -19.25
C LYS A 269 -38.59 13.65 -19.41
N TRP A 270 -37.92 12.62 -19.92
CA TRP A 270 -36.54 12.73 -20.36
C TRP A 270 -36.48 13.40 -21.74
N THR A 271 -35.68 14.46 -21.83
CA THR A 271 -35.47 15.27 -23.04
C THR A 271 -33.98 15.59 -23.17
N ASN A 272 -33.61 16.34 -24.21
CA ASN A 272 -32.26 16.85 -24.44
C ASN A 272 -31.21 15.72 -24.44
N ILE A 273 -31.51 14.62 -25.13
CA ILE A 273 -30.63 13.46 -25.23
C ILE A 273 -29.44 13.82 -26.13
N THR A 274 -28.27 13.98 -25.54
CA THR A 274 -27.04 14.38 -26.24
C THR A 274 -25.87 13.51 -25.86
N GLU A 275 -24.96 13.26 -26.79
CA GLU A 275 -23.68 12.60 -26.49
C GLU A 275 -22.73 13.59 -25.79
N LEU A 276 -21.83 13.09 -24.93
CA LEU A 276 -20.83 13.92 -24.28
C LEU A 276 -19.75 14.40 -25.26
N PRO A 277 -19.17 15.61 -25.05
CA PRO A 277 -18.29 16.25 -26.04
C PRO A 277 -16.92 15.59 -26.22
N PHE A 278 -16.56 14.65 -25.35
CA PHE A 278 -15.33 13.86 -25.44
C PHE A 278 -15.56 12.44 -25.95
N ASN A 279 -16.77 12.14 -26.46
CA ASN A 279 -16.98 10.92 -27.23
C ASN A 279 -16.40 11.08 -28.63
N GLU A 280 -15.86 10.00 -29.18
CA GLU A 280 -15.42 9.92 -30.58
C GLU A 280 -15.81 8.60 -31.21
N ASP A 281 -15.68 8.50 -32.53
CA ASP A 281 -15.99 7.26 -33.26
C ASP A 281 -14.87 6.21 -33.16
N GLY A 282 -13.64 6.61 -32.78
CA GLY A 282 -12.44 5.76 -32.79
C GLY A 282 -12.15 4.98 -31.50
N TYR A 283 -12.87 5.28 -30.42
CA TYR A 283 -12.72 4.66 -29.11
C TYR A 283 -14.06 4.61 -28.39
N SER A 284 -14.12 3.84 -27.30
CA SER A 284 -15.26 3.67 -26.43
C SER A 284 -15.15 4.55 -25.19
N VAL A 285 -16.27 5.10 -24.76
CA VAL A 285 -16.44 5.82 -23.49
C VAL A 285 -17.69 5.22 -22.83
N ALA A 286 -17.54 4.63 -21.65
CA ALA A 286 -18.58 3.80 -21.04
C ALA A 286 -18.58 3.85 -19.50
N HIS A 287 -19.64 3.31 -18.92
CA HIS A 287 -19.78 3.05 -17.48
C HIS A 287 -19.62 4.32 -16.62
N PRO A 288 -20.50 5.33 -16.81
CA PRO A 288 -20.42 6.57 -16.05
C PRO A 288 -20.69 6.35 -14.56
N ALA A 289 -19.96 7.07 -13.72
CA ALA A 289 -20.21 7.23 -12.29
C ALA A 289 -20.00 8.69 -11.86
N LEU A 290 -20.76 9.15 -10.87
CA LEU A 290 -20.70 10.53 -10.38
C LEU A 290 -20.09 10.57 -8.98
N SER A 291 -19.37 11.65 -8.68
CA SER A 291 -19.11 12.03 -7.28
C SER A 291 -20.41 12.37 -6.57
N ALA A 292 -20.40 12.29 -5.23
CA ALA A 292 -21.58 12.56 -4.40
C ALA A 292 -22.19 13.96 -4.61
N ASP A 293 -21.37 14.96 -4.96
CA ASP A 293 -21.79 16.32 -5.27
C ASP A 293 -22.19 16.54 -6.73
N GLY A 294 -22.05 15.52 -7.59
CA GLY A 294 -22.35 15.59 -9.02
C GLY A 294 -21.37 16.46 -9.83
N LYS A 295 -20.23 16.86 -9.27
CA LYS A 295 -19.25 17.74 -9.93
C LYS A 295 -18.11 17.00 -10.65
N MET A 296 -17.98 15.70 -10.42
CA MET A 296 -17.01 14.85 -11.12
C MET A 296 -17.74 13.69 -11.77
N LEU A 297 -17.37 13.41 -13.02
CA LEU A 297 -17.79 12.22 -13.76
C LEU A 297 -16.57 11.31 -13.95
N TYR A 298 -16.70 10.07 -13.52
CA TYR A 298 -15.75 8.98 -13.71
C TYR A 298 -16.30 8.02 -14.76
N PHE A 299 -15.44 7.44 -15.58
CA PHE A 299 -15.87 6.52 -16.64
C PHE A 299 -14.71 5.65 -17.13
N SER A 300 -15.02 4.55 -17.82
CA SER A 300 -14.05 3.67 -18.46
C SER A 300 -13.88 4.01 -19.94
N SER A 301 -12.66 3.95 -20.46
CA SER A 301 -12.38 4.26 -21.87
C SER A 301 -11.08 3.63 -22.38
N ASP A 302 -11.04 3.33 -23.68
CA ASP A 302 -9.81 2.99 -24.44
C ASP A 302 -9.31 4.18 -25.28
N MET A 303 -9.64 5.42 -24.88
CA MET A 303 -9.22 6.64 -25.56
C MET A 303 -7.69 6.81 -25.58
N PRO A 304 -7.13 7.63 -26.49
CA PRO A 304 -5.71 7.96 -26.47
C PRO A 304 -5.23 8.46 -25.10
N GLY A 305 -4.16 7.84 -24.58
CA GLY A 305 -3.65 8.09 -23.24
C GLY A 305 -4.03 7.01 -22.22
N SER A 306 -4.81 6.00 -22.61
CA SER A 306 -5.01 4.77 -21.83
C SER A 306 -3.72 3.93 -21.77
N LEU A 307 -3.56 3.19 -20.68
CA LEU A 307 -2.45 2.28 -20.40
C LEU A 307 -2.77 0.86 -20.89
N GLY A 308 -4.03 0.43 -20.73
CA GLY A 308 -4.46 -0.92 -21.01
C GLY A 308 -5.60 -1.03 -22.02
N ALA A 309 -6.33 -2.14 -21.90
CA ALA A 309 -7.48 -2.44 -22.74
C ALA A 309 -8.66 -1.50 -22.46
N SER A 310 -8.80 -1.03 -21.23
CA SER A 310 -9.68 0.09 -20.86
C SER A 310 -9.26 0.64 -19.51
N ASP A 311 -9.27 1.96 -19.36
CA ASP A 311 -8.81 2.64 -18.15
C ASP A 311 -9.93 3.46 -17.53
N ILE A 312 -9.86 3.71 -16.22
CA ILE A 312 -10.70 4.71 -15.56
C ILE A 312 -10.13 6.11 -15.78
N PHE A 313 -11.00 6.99 -16.26
CA PHE A 313 -10.80 8.42 -16.42
C PHE A 313 -11.75 9.19 -15.52
N SER A 314 -11.40 10.45 -15.26
CA SER A 314 -12.26 11.43 -14.59
C SER A 314 -12.32 12.73 -15.37
N VAL A 315 -13.43 13.46 -15.23
CA VAL A 315 -13.62 14.79 -15.79
C VAL A 315 -14.48 15.65 -14.86
N THR A 316 -14.16 16.95 -14.77
CA THR A 316 -14.97 17.91 -14.03
C THR A 316 -16.25 18.23 -14.80
N ILE A 317 -17.36 18.36 -14.08
CA ILE A 317 -18.61 18.97 -14.57
C ILE A 317 -18.65 20.38 -13.99
N ASN A 318 -18.53 21.38 -14.85
CA ASN A 318 -18.52 22.78 -14.46
C ASN A 318 -19.94 23.25 -14.13
N ASP A 319 -20.06 24.35 -13.38
CA ASP A 319 -21.37 24.87 -12.94
C ASP A 319 -22.29 25.30 -14.11
N ASP A 320 -21.73 25.57 -15.30
CA ASP A 320 -22.48 25.85 -16.54
C ASP A 320 -22.90 24.59 -17.32
N GLY A 321 -22.58 23.40 -16.79
CA GLY A 321 -22.86 22.11 -17.42
C GLY A 321 -21.84 21.67 -18.48
N SER A 322 -20.79 22.46 -18.73
CA SER A 322 -19.66 22.05 -19.58
C SER A 322 -18.73 21.08 -18.86
N TYR A 323 -17.85 20.42 -19.62
CA TYR A 323 -16.91 19.42 -19.10
C TYR A 323 -15.47 19.92 -19.20
N GLY A 324 -14.65 19.57 -18.21
CA GLY A 324 -13.20 19.73 -18.30
C GLY A 324 -12.56 18.77 -19.29
N LYS A 325 -11.23 18.63 -19.22
CA LYS A 325 -10.48 17.64 -19.99
C LYS A 325 -10.47 16.28 -19.26
N PRO A 326 -10.82 15.17 -19.92
CA PRO A 326 -10.64 13.84 -19.35
C PRO A 326 -9.20 13.58 -18.89
N THR A 327 -9.06 13.02 -17.70
CA THR A 327 -7.77 12.72 -17.07
C THR A 327 -7.75 11.26 -16.61
N ASN A 328 -6.74 10.51 -17.05
CA ASN A 328 -6.51 9.12 -16.66
C ASN A 328 -6.12 9.05 -15.17
N LEU A 329 -6.64 8.08 -14.42
CA LEU A 329 -6.36 7.93 -12.98
C LEU A 329 -4.98 7.32 -12.64
N GLY A 330 -4.15 7.05 -13.64
CA GLY A 330 -2.76 6.62 -13.47
C GLY A 330 -2.59 5.15 -13.07
N THR A 331 -1.33 4.74 -12.95
CA THR A 331 -0.90 3.33 -12.80
C THR A 331 -1.29 2.68 -11.48
N THR A 332 -1.77 3.46 -10.49
CA THR A 332 -2.31 2.90 -9.25
C THR A 332 -3.66 2.22 -9.52
N VAL A 333 -4.55 2.88 -10.26
CA VAL A 333 -5.87 2.34 -10.61
C VAL A 333 -5.76 1.49 -11.88
N ASN A 334 -5.15 2.04 -12.92
CA ASN A 334 -5.15 1.48 -14.26
C ASN A 334 -3.92 0.57 -14.50
N THR A 335 -4.14 -0.50 -15.23
CA THR A 335 -3.15 -1.50 -15.62
C THR A 335 -3.17 -1.69 -17.13
N GLU A 336 -2.40 -2.63 -17.66
CA GLU A 336 -2.46 -3.03 -19.06
C GLU A 336 -3.75 -3.80 -19.41
N SER A 337 -4.59 -4.15 -18.44
CA SER A 337 -5.84 -4.92 -18.62
C SER A 337 -7.08 -4.02 -18.64
N ARG A 338 -8.25 -4.53 -18.22
CA ARG A 338 -9.52 -3.80 -18.25
C ARG A 338 -9.85 -3.29 -16.85
N GLU A 339 -9.79 -1.98 -16.66
CA GLU A 339 -10.45 -1.31 -15.54
C GLU A 339 -11.77 -0.69 -16.00
N THR A 340 -12.85 -1.05 -15.31
CA THR A 340 -14.21 -0.79 -15.75
C THR A 340 -15.19 -0.63 -14.59
N PHE A 341 -16.43 -0.22 -14.88
CA PHE A 341 -17.52 -0.03 -13.90
C PHE A 341 -17.09 0.75 -12.63
N PRO A 342 -16.59 1.98 -12.77
CA PRO A 342 -16.28 2.80 -11.61
C PRO A 342 -17.56 3.09 -10.81
N TYR A 343 -17.41 3.29 -9.50
CA TYR A 343 -18.45 3.79 -8.61
C TYR A 343 -17.81 4.59 -7.48
N VAL A 344 -18.37 5.74 -7.12
CA VAL A 344 -17.78 6.62 -6.11
C VAL A 344 -18.78 6.91 -4.99
N VAL A 345 -18.33 6.73 -3.74
CA VAL A 345 -19.07 7.13 -2.54
C VAL A 345 -18.10 7.70 -1.50
N GLY A 346 -18.40 8.90 -1.00
CA GLY A 346 -17.44 9.68 -0.22
C GLY A 346 -16.15 9.93 -1.02
N SER A 347 -15.00 9.59 -0.44
CA SER A 347 -13.70 9.64 -1.12
C SER A 347 -13.24 8.29 -1.69
N THR A 348 -14.09 7.27 -1.67
CA THR A 348 -13.73 5.91 -2.09
C THR A 348 -14.19 5.65 -3.53
N LEU A 349 -13.26 5.25 -4.39
CA LEU A 349 -13.54 4.71 -5.71
C LEU A 349 -13.58 3.19 -5.62
N TYR A 350 -14.66 2.60 -6.10
CA TYR A 350 -14.79 1.19 -6.41
C TYR A 350 -14.70 1.01 -7.92
N PHE A 351 -14.09 -0.06 -8.40
CA PHE A 351 -14.01 -0.38 -9.83
C PHE A 351 -13.79 -1.88 -10.02
N ALA A 352 -14.21 -2.43 -11.16
CA ALA A 352 -13.91 -3.80 -11.53
C ALA A 352 -12.63 -3.85 -12.37
N SER A 353 -11.78 -4.85 -12.14
CA SER A 353 -10.54 -5.03 -12.88
C SER A 353 -10.19 -6.50 -13.07
N ASP A 354 -9.64 -6.82 -14.23
CA ASP A 354 -8.94 -8.07 -14.52
C ASP A 354 -7.43 -7.80 -14.70
N GLY A 355 -6.89 -6.77 -14.06
CA GLY A 355 -5.46 -6.44 -14.06
C GLY A 355 -4.79 -6.63 -12.71
N HIS A 356 -5.52 -6.31 -11.64
CA HIS A 356 -5.04 -6.41 -10.26
C HIS A 356 -5.06 -7.86 -9.74
N PRO A 357 -4.20 -8.22 -8.77
CA PRO A 357 -4.23 -9.54 -8.15
C PRO A 357 -5.58 -9.85 -7.47
N GLY A 358 -6.40 -10.66 -8.15
CA GLY A 358 -7.73 -11.09 -7.72
C GLY A 358 -7.93 -12.61 -7.69
N LEU A 359 -9.18 -13.02 -7.48
CA LEU A 359 -9.68 -14.38 -7.29
C LEU A 359 -10.21 -15.04 -8.57
N GLY A 360 -10.61 -14.26 -9.58
CA GLY A 360 -11.28 -14.76 -10.79
C GLY A 360 -10.97 -13.93 -12.03
N GLY A 361 -12.00 -13.69 -12.84
CA GLY A 361 -11.94 -12.82 -14.02
C GLY A 361 -11.92 -11.35 -13.60
N LEU A 362 -13.01 -10.63 -13.84
CA LEU A 362 -13.19 -9.31 -13.23
C LEU A 362 -13.43 -9.46 -11.72
N ASP A 363 -12.65 -8.75 -10.92
CA ASP A 363 -12.86 -8.61 -9.48
C ASP A 363 -13.14 -7.14 -9.14
N VAL A 364 -13.92 -6.88 -8.09
CA VAL A 364 -14.14 -5.53 -7.56
C VAL A 364 -13.02 -5.12 -6.62
N PHE A 365 -12.45 -3.96 -6.87
CA PHE A 365 -11.42 -3.32 -6.06
C PHE A 365 -11.89 -1.95 -5.55
N ALA A 366 -11.21 -1.45 -4.53
CA ALA A 366 -11.44 -0.11 -4.01
C ALA A 366 -10.14 0.62 -3.68
N THR A 367 -10.16 1.96 -3.79
CA THR A 367 -9.05 2.85 -3.43
C THR A 367 -9.57 4.23 -3.00
N LYS A 368 -8.68 5.07 -2.44
CA LYS A 368 -9.00 6.40 -1.95
C LYS A 368 -8.60 7.49 -2.96
N LEU A 369 -9.56 8.31 -3.35
CA LEU A 369 -9.37 9.42 -4.29
C LEU A 369 -8.78 10.68 -3.64
N ASP A 370 -8.88 10.81 -2.32
CA ASP A 370 -8.34 11.93 -1.55
C ASP A 370 -6.84 11.81 -1.25
N GLY A 371 -6.19 10.72 -1.69
CA GLY A 371 -4.78 10.44 -1.45
C GLY A 371 -4.46 9.98 -0.03
N SER A 372 -5.46 9.72 0.82
CA SER A 372 -5.25 9.17 2.17
C SER A 372 -4.62 7.77 2.15
N SER A 373 -4.85 7.01 1.08
CA SER A 373 -4.18 5.74 0.80
C SER A 373 -3.94 5.62 -0.70
N MET A 374 -2.76 5.12 -1.07
CA MET A 374 -2.46 4.73 -2.45
C MET A 374 -2.72 3.24 -2.70
N GLU A 375 -3.30 2.53 -1.72
CA GLU A 375 -3.54 1.11 -1.83
C GLU A 375 -4.81 0.82 -2.65
N VAL A 376 -4.71 -0.20 -3.50
CA VAL A 376 -5.86 -0.81 -4.18
C VAL A 376 -6.15 -2.15 -3.51
N LEU A 377 -7.32 -2.23 -2.88
CA LEU A 377 -7.77 -3.37 -2.10
C LEU A 377 -8.85 -4.14 -2.87
N ASN A 378 -8.66 -5.45 -3.00
CA ASN A 378 -9.69 -6.36 -3.49
C ASN A 378 -10.77 -6.52 -2.41
N LEU A 379 -12.06 -6.45 -2.76
CA LEU A 379 -13.14 -6.47 -1.76
C LEU A 379 -13.31 -7.78 -0.99
N GLY A 380 -12.65 -8.86 -1.42
CA GLY A 380 -12.73 -10.16 -0.76
C GLY A 380 -14.04 -10.89 -1.01
N ARG A 381 -14.12 -12.11 -0.47
CA ARG A 381 -15.33 -12.92 -0.51
C ARG A 381 -16.37 -12.37 0.47
N PRO A 382 -17.68 -12.49 0.18
CA PRO A 382 -18.27 -13.13 -1.01
C PRO A 382 -18.52 -12.18 -2.19
N ILE A 383 -18.08 -10.91 -2.15
CA ILE A 383 -18.26 -9.99 -3.30
C ILE A 383 -17.44 -10.50 -4.48
N ASN A 384 -16.16 -10.79 -4.28
CA ASN A 384 -15.32 -11.42 -5.30
C ASN A 384 -15.30 -12.94 -5.16
N GLY A 385 -15.25 -13.61 -6.30
CA GLY A 385 -15.33 -15.04 -6.48
C GLY A 385 -14.40 -15.53 -7.59
N GLN A 386 -14.73 -16.64 -8.20
CA GLN A 386 -13.93 -17.20 -9.30
C GLN A 386 -14.37 -16.69 -10.67
N GLN A 387 -15.54 -16.06 -10.77
CA GLN A 387 -16.07 -15.62 -12.06
C GLN A 387 -15.89 -14.10 -12.18
N ASP A 388 -16.65 -13.45 -13.05
CA ASP A 388 -16.68 -11.99 -13.13
C ASP A 388 -17.58 -11.42 -12.02
N ASP A 389 -17.07 -10.40 -11.35
CA ASP A 389 -17.70 -9.65 -10.28
C ASP A 389 -17.52 -8.15 -10.56
N PHE A 390 -18.61 -7.46 -10.87
CA PHE A 390 -18.52 -6.12 -11.43
C PHE A 390 -19.77 -5.27 -11.16
N SER A 391 -19.73 -4.00 -11.58
CA SER A 391 -20.83 -3.03 -11.40
C SER A 391 -21.32 -2.89 -9.95
N PHE A 392 -20.36 -2.82 -9.03
CA PHE A 392 -20.60 -2.64 -7.61
C PHE A 392 -21.08 -1.24 -7.30
N ILE A 393 -22.17 -1.13 -6.54
CA ILE A 393 -22.69 0.11 -5.95
C ILE A 393 -23.00 -0.11 -4.47
N ILE A 394 -22.80 0.91 -3.63
CA ILE A 394 -23.07 0.84 -2.17
C ILE A 394 -23.53 2.19 -1.65
N ASN A 395 -24.53 2.19 -0.77
CA ASN A 395 -24.99 3.41 -0.09
C ASN A 395 -24.26 3.62 1.26
N ASN A 396 -24.49 4.76 1.90
CA ASN A 396 -23.88 5.10 3.20
C ASN A 396 -24.32 4.19 4.36
N SER A 397 -25.36 3.38 4.19
CA SER A 397 -25.84 2.40 5.17
C SER A 397 -25.23 1.01 4.98
N GLY A 398 -24.34 0.84 3.99
CA GLY A 398 -23.70 -0.44 3.67
C GLY A 398 -24.56 -1.36 2.80
N GLU A 399 -25.76 -0.94 2.38
CA GLU A 399 -26.58 -1.71 1.44
C GLU A 399 -26.12 -1.42 0.01
N GLY A 400 -26.05 -2.46 -0.82
CA GLY A 400 -25.59 -2.30 -2.18
C GLY A 400 -25.96 -3.44 -3.11
N TYR A 401 -25.47 -3.33 -4.33
CA TYR A 401 -25.68 -4.30 -5.40
C TYR A 401 -24.41 -4.49 -6.22
N PHE A 402 -24.23 -5.67 -6.80
CA PHE A 402 -23.21 -5.93 -7.82
C PHE A 402 -23.71 -7.01 -8.77
N ALA A 403 -23.07 -7.17 -9.93
CA ALA A 403 -23.40 -8.19 -10.91
C ALA A 403 -22.31 -9.26 -10.96
N SER A 404 -22.71 -10.50 -11.24
CA SER A 404 -21.79 -11.61 -11.39
C SER A 404 -22.38 -12.75 -12.20
N ASN A 405 -21.53 -13.44 -12.96
CA ASN A 405 -21.83 -14.70 -13.65
C ASN A 405 -21.44 -15.94 -12.81
N ARG A 406 -21.37 -15.78 -11.49
CA ARG A 406 -21.13 -16.89 -10.54
C ARG A 406 -22.18 -18.00 -10.65
N THR A 407 -21.74 -19.21 -10.33
CA THR A 407 -22.61 -20.39 -10.22
C THR A 407 -23.69 -20.19 -9.14
N GLY A 408 -24.91 -20.65 -9.41
CA GLY A 408 -26.07 -20.49 -8.51
C GLY A 408 -26.94 -19.27 -8.82
N GLY A 409 -26.55 -18.50 -9.85
CA GLY A 409 -27.36 -17.49 -10.50
C GLY A 409 -28.53 -18.05 -11.33
N MET A 410 -29.37 -17.15 -11.86
CA MET A 410 -30.49 -17.47 -12.75
C MET A 410 -30.10 -17.41 -14.23
N GLY A 411 -29.14 -16.55 -14.62
CA GLY A 411 -28.81 -16.24 -16.01
C GLY A 411 -27.32 -16.17 -16.30
N ASP A 412 -26.98 -15.46 -17.37
CA ASP A 412 -25.59 -15.23 -17.79
C ASP A 412 -24.86 -14.34 -16.77
N ASP A 413 -25.42 -13.16 -16.48
CA ASP A 413 -25.00 -12.26 -15.41
C ASP A 413 -26.22 -11.98 -14.54
N ASP A 414 -26.05 -12.02 -13.22
CA ASP A 414 -27.13 -11.76 -12.27
C ASP A 414 -26.76 -10.66 -11.28
N ILE A 415 -27.77 -9.88 -10.85
CA ILE A 415 -27.61 -8.86 -9.83
C ILE A 415 -27.82 -9.49 -8.45
N TYR A 416 -26.87 -9.25 -7.55
CA TYR A 416 -26.91 -9.67 -6.16
C TYR A 416 -27.03 -8.42 -5.28
N ALA A 417 -27.90 -8.46 -4.28
CA ALA A 417 -27.90 -7.48 -3.21
C ALA A 417 -26.91 -7.91 -2.13
N PHE A 418 -26.36 -6.94 -1.40
CA PHE A 418 -25.54 -7.20 -0.23
C PHE A 418 -25.75 -6.18 0.89
N GLN A 419 -25.42 -6.62 2.10
CA GLN A 419 -25.18 -5.77 3.26
C GLN A 419 -23.71 -5.86 3.65
N GLU A 420 -23.03 -4.72 3.75
CA GLU A 420 -21.73 -4.59 4.38
C GLU A 420 -21.91 -4.60 5.90
N ASN A 421 -21.36 -5.63 6.55
CA ASN A 421 -21.38 -5.81 8.00
C ASN A 421 -20.17 -5.12 8.67
N GLU A 422 -19.07 -4.98 7.93
CA GLU A 422 -17.84 -4.36 8.39
C GLU A 422 -17.22 -3.51 7.27
N ALA A 423 -16.96 -2.24 7.56
CA ALA A 423 -16.42 -1.29 6.59
C ALA A 423 -15.00 -1.70 6.14
N LEU A 424 -14.71 -1.45 4.85
CA LEU A 424 -13.39 -1.72 4.28
C LEU A 424 -12.33 -0.85 4.95
N GLN A 425 -11.28 -1.50 5.47
CA GLN A 425 -10.16 -0.83 6.12
C GLN A 425 -9.04 -0.56 5.11
N PHE A 426 -8.85 0.70 4.76
CA PHE A 426 -7.75 1.17 3.89
C PHE A 426 -6.45 1.43 4.63
N GLU A 427 -6.53 1.55 5.96
CA GLU A 427 -5.40 1.82 6.83
C GLU A 427 -5.06 0.54 7.58
N CYS A 428 -3.88 -0.01 7.30
CA CYS A 428 -3.36 -1.10 8.11
C CYS A 428 -2.63 -0.50 9.31
N LEU A 429 -3.36 -0.01 10.32
CA LEU A 429 -2.75 0.50 11.56
C LEU A 429 -2.64 -0.61 12.60
N VAL A 430 -1.43 -0.82 13.11
CA VAL A 430 -1.15 -1.66 14.27
C VAL A 430 -0.78 -0.77 15.44
N THR A 431 -1.43 -0.98 16.58
CA THR A 431 -1.08 -0.29 17.82
C THR A 431 0.06 -1.00 18.53
N LEU A 432 1.20 -0.33 18.70
CA LEU A 432 2.26 -0.75 19.60
C LEU A 432 1.87 -0.34 21.02
N LYS A 433 1.51 -1.32 21.84
CA LYS A 433 1.15 -1.10 23.25
C LYS A 433 2.37 -1.38 24.12
N GLY A 434 2.51 -0.67 25.23
CA GLY A 434 3.64 -0.93 26.10
C GLY A 434 3.65 -0.11 27.37
N ARG A 435 4.74 -0.27 28.12
CA ARG A 435 4.97 0.49 29.35
C ARG A 435 6.42 0.91 29.50
N VAL A 436 6.62 2.07 30.11
CA VAL A 436 7.92 2.65 30.44
C VAL A 436 8.16 2.55 31.94
N LEU A 437 9.26 1.91 32.32
CA LEU A 437 9.65 1.68 33.71
C LEU A 437 11.06 2.19 33.99
N GLU A 438 11.32 2.51 35.24
CA GLU A 438 12.69 2.71 35.71
C GLU A 438 13.41 1.37 35.89
N ALA A 439 14.66 1.29 35.41
CA ALA A 439 15.37 0.03 35.25
C ALA A 439 15.64 -0.74 36.56
N ILE A 440 15.78 -0.05 37.70
CA ILE A 440 16.15 -0.65 38.97
C ILE A 440 14.91 -0.91 39.83
N THR A 441 14.14 0.14 40.09
CA THR A 441 12.96 0.16 40.96
C THR A 441 11.71 -0.44 40.32
N GLN A 442 11.71 -0.61 38.99
CA GLN A 442 10.54 -1.06 38.21
C GLN A 442 9.31 -0.14 38.36
N SER A 443 9.48 1.09 38.85
CA SER A 443 8.38 2.06 38.96
C SER A 443 8.00 2.58 37.58
N ALA A 444 6.71 2.81 37.36
CA ALA A 444 6.21 3.46 36.15
C ALA A 444 6.82 4.86 35.95
N ILE A 445 7.14 5.19 34.70
CA ILE A 445 7.61 6.53 34.30
C ILE A 445 6.52 7.20 33.47
N ALA A 446 5.87 8.18 34.08
CA ALA A 446 4.88 9.03 33.41
C ALA A 446 5.55 10.11 32.55
N GLU A 447 4.82 10.56 31.52
CA GLU A 447 5.23 11.63 30.61
C GLU A 447 6.63 11.39 29.99
N ALA A 448 6.99 10.13 29.71
CA ALA A 448 8.11 9.82 28.84
C ALA A 448 7.68 10.06 27.40
N GLN A 449 8.52 10.68 26.58
CA GLN A 449 8.26 10.88 25.16
C GLN A 449 8.60 9.59 24.42
N ILE A 450 7.60 8.99 23.77
CA ILE A 450 7.73 7.81 22.92
C ILE A 450 7.63 8.26 21.47
N SER A 451 8.59 7.87 20.65
CA SER A 451 8.61 8.15 19.22
C SER A 451 8.92 6.87 18.46
N VAL A 452 8.13 6.56 17.43
CA VAL A 452 8.47 5.54 16.46
C VAL A 452 9.19 6.23 15.31
N VAL A 453 10.41 5.79 15.02
CA VAL A 453 11.26 6.36 13.96
C VAL A 453 11.54 5.33 12.88
N ASP A 454 11.61 5.77 11.63
CA ASP A 454 12.01 4.94 10.50
C ASP A 454 13.54 4.70 10.47
N ALA A 455 14.02 3.99 9.45
CA ALA A 455 15.44 3.68 9.28
C ALA A 455 16.33 4.92 9.08
N ASP A 456 15.76 6.03 8.62
CA ASP A 456 16.46 7.31 8.40
C ASP A 456 16.38 8.22 9.63
N GLY A 457 15.70 7.78 10.70
CA GLY A 457 15.53 8.53 11.94
C GLY A 457 14.40 9.57 11.90
N LYS A 458 13.56 9.56 10.87
CA LYS A 458 12.38 10.44 10.80
C LYS A 458 11.28 9.89 11.69
N ILE A 459 10.63 10.79 12.44
CA ILE A 459 9.51 10.43 13.32
C ILE A 459 8.30 10.06 12.45
N ILE A 460 7.83 8.82 12.61
CA ILE A 460 6.60 8.29 12.01
C ILE A 460 5.41 8.73 12.87
N ASN A 461 5.49 8.49 14.17
CA ASN A 461 4.47 8.87 15.13
C ASN A 461 5.09 9.04 16.54
N SER A 462 4.42 9.77 17.43
CA SER A 462 4.91 10.01 18.78
C SER A 462 3.78 10.27 19.78
N MET A 463 4.00 9.93 21.04
CA MET A 463 3.08 10.21 22.14
C MET A 463 3.82 10.28 23.48
N THR A 464 3.10 10.51 24.57
CA THR A 464 3.64 10.46 25.93
C THR A 464 3.03 9.32 26.75
N SER A 465 3.81 8.75 27.68
CA SER A 465 3.28 7.74 28.60
C SER A 465 2.34 8.35 29.65
N ASP A 466 1.34 7.57 30.05
CA ASP A 466 0.37 7.96 31.09
C ASP A 466 0.94 7.86 32.52
N ALA A 467 0.10 8.11 33.54
CA ALA A 467 0.49 8.02 34.95
C ALA A 467 0.98 6.62 35.39
N ASN A 468 0.58 5.57 34.67
CA ASN A 468 1.01 4.18 34.88
C ASN A 468 2.18 3.79 33.97
N GLY A 469 2.75 4.75 33.23
CA GLY A 469 3.81 4.54 32.27
C GLY A 469 3.35 3.86 30.99
N MET A 470 2.05 3.69 30.77
CA MET A 470 1.49 3.00 29.60
C MET A 470 1.48 3.89 28.37
N PHE A 471 1.59 3.28 27.20
CA PHE A 471 1.46 3.94 25.90
C PHE A 471 0.85 3.00 24.85
N ASP A 472 0.23 3.57 23.82
CA ASP A 472 -0.42 2.87 22.72
C ASP A 472 -0.29 3.64 21.39
N VAL A 473 0.91 3.57 20.78
CA VAL A 473 1.22 4.35 19.57
C VAL A 473 0.74 3.61 18.31
N PRO A 474 -0.13 4.21 17.47
CA PRO A 474 -0.54 3.61 16.20
C PRO A 474 0.56 3.77 15.16
N VAL A 475 0.83 2.70 14.42
CA VAL A 475 1.87 2.64 13.38
C VAL A 475 1.34 1.87 12.17
N ASP A 476 1.70 2.30 10.97
CA ASP A 476 1.40 1.56 9.74
C ASP A 476 2.05 0.17 9.79
N CYS A 477 1.27 -0.86 9.51
CA CYS A 477 1.67 -2.26 9.55
C CYS A 477 2.69 -2.65 8.48
N ALA A 478 2.78 -1.85 7.41
CA ALA A 478 3.80 -1.98 6.37
C ALA A 478 5.16 -1.40 6.82
N THR A 479 5.23 -0.71 7.96
CA THR A 479 6.47 -0.14 8.47
C THR A 479 7.48 -1.24 8.80
N THR A 480 8.60 -1.26 8.07
CA THR A 480 9.72 -2.16 8.31
C THR A 480 10.94 -1.42 8.84
N GLY A 481 11.74 -2.07 9.70
CA GLY A 481 13.00 -1.53 10.19
C GLY A 481 12.88 -0.35 11.17
N ALA A 482 11.68 -0.10 11.70
CA ALA A 482 11.45 0.97 12.66
C ALA A 482 12.01 0.67 14.05
N SER A 483 12.29 1.73 14.80
CA SER A 483 12.69 1.67 16.20
C SER A 483 11.77 2.50 17.08
N LEU A 484 11.51 2.02 18.29
CA LEU A 484 10.85 2.75 19.35
C LEU A 484 11.91 3.48 20.17
N VAL A 485 11.88 4.81 20.12
CA VAL A 485 12.77 5.70 20.87
C VAL A 485 11.99 6.27 22.04
N VAL A 486 12.54 6.12 23.25
CA VAL A 486 11.92 6.64 24.48
C VAL A 486 12.89 7.58 25.19
N ASN A 487 12.41 8.80 25.45
CA ASN A 487 13.17 9.86 26.10
C ASN A 487 12.43 10.39 27.33
N LYS A 488 13.16 10.57 28.44
CA LYS A 488 12.70 11.30 29.62
C LYS A 488 13.88 12.05 30.23
N GLN A 489 13.66 13.29 30.66
CA GLN A 489 14.68 14.08 31.35
C GLN A 489 15.27 13.31 32.55
N SER A 490 16.59 13.36 32.72
CA SER A 490 17.35 12.66 33.76
C SER A 490 17.42 11.12 33.61
N PHE A 491 16.98 10.59 32.46
CA PHE A 491 17.16 9.20 32.07
C PHE A 491 17.90 9.08 30.75
N ALA A 492 18.69 8.02 30.61
CA ALA A 492 19.32 7.68 29.35
C ALA A 492 18.24 7.35 28.31
N THR A 493 18.39 7.87 27.08
CA THR A 493 17.48 7.55 25.97
C THR A 493 17.59 6.07 25.62
N SER A 494 16.44 5.41 25.42
CA SER A 494 16.37 4.03 24.95
C SER A 494 15.90 4.00 23.50
N ALA A 495 16.50 3.13 22.69
CA ALA A 495 16.07 2.86 21.32
C ALA A 495 16.01 1.34 21.11
N LEU A 496 14.83 0.83 20.74
CA LEU A 496 14.57 -0.60 20.57
C LEU A 496 14.00 -0.87 19.17
N PRO A 497 14.57 -1.81 18.39
CA PRO A 497 13.96 -2.19 17.13
C PRO A 497 12.59 -2.83 17.39
N VAL A 498 11.57 -2.42 16.64
CA VAL A 498 10.22 -2.98 16.74
C VAL A 498 9.87 -3.76 15.48
N HIS A 499 9.26 -4.93 15.69
CA HIS A 499 8.77 -5.77 14.61
C HIS A 499 7.26 -5.70 14.59
N ILE A 500 6.71 -4.98 13.62
CA ILE A 500 5.27 -4.80 13.50
C ILE A 500 4.68 -6.07 12.88
N LYS A 501 3.76 -6.69 13.61
CA LYS A 501 3.04 -7.89 13.16
C LYS A 501 1.55 -7.56 13.11
N PRO A 502 0.91 -7.52 11.92
CA PRO A 502 -0.53 -7.40 11.78
C PRO A 502 -1.27 -8.52 12.54
N GLY A 503 -2.39 -8.20 13.19
CA GLY A 503 -3.25 -9.17 13.86
C GLY A 503 -2.73 -9.73 15.20
N ARG A 504 -1.67 -9.15 15.78
CA ARG A 504 -1.20 -9.46 17.14
C ARG A 504 -1.01 -8.19 17.95
N VAL A 505 -1.30 -8.26 19.25
CA VAL A 505 -0.92 -7.21 20.19
C VAL A 505 0.60 -7.24 20.32
N ASN A 506 1.26 -6.17 19.87
CA ASN A 506 2.70 -6.00 20.04
C ASN A 506 2.91 -5.25 21.36
N GLU A 507 3.17 -6.00 22.43
CA GLU A 507 3.49 -5.45 23.74
C GLU A 507 5.00 -5.22 23.88
N VAL A 508 5.40 -4.01 24.29
CA VAL A 508 6.80 -3.64 24.50
C VAL A 508 7.00 -3.09 25.90
N GLU A 509 7.95 -3.64 26.64
CA GLU A 509 8.41 -3.09 27.91
C GLU A 509 9.72 -2.33 27.68
N VAL A 510 9.77 -1.05 28.05
CA VAL A 510 10.95 -0.20 27.94
C VAL A 510 11.45 0.16 29.33
N LYS A 511 12.73 -0.15 29.61
CA LYS A 511 13.38 0.19 30.88
C LYS A 511 14.38 1.31 30.68
N LEU A 512 14.18 2.42 31.39
CA LEU A 512 15.10 3.56 31.36
C LEU A 512 15.99 3.56 32.61
N ALA A 513 17.29 3.71 32.41
CA ALA A 513 18.25 3.91 33.49
C ALA A 513 18.38 5.42 33.78
N LYS A 514 18.40 5.80 35.05
CA LYS A 514 18.73 7.19 35.42
C LYS A 514 20.13 7.53 34.95
N GLU A 515 20.31 8.72 34.41
CA GLU A 515 21.66 9.22 34.15
C GLU A 515 22.35 9.51 35.49
N PRO A 516 23.64 9.20 35.63
CA PRO A 516 24.38 9.57 36.83
C PRO A 516 24.38 11.09 36.98
N ILE A 517 23.93 11.58 38.13
CA ILE A 517 23.96 13.01 38.48
C ILE A 517 25.43 13.44 38.47
N ARG A 518 25.80 14.33 37.57
CA ARG A 518 27.16 14.88 37.48
C ARG A 518 27.24 16.13 38.37
N PRO A 519 28.03 16.14 39.45
CA PRO A 519 28.22 17.35 40.22
C PRO A 519 28.95 18.39 39.36
N VAL A 520 28.47 19.64 39.40
CA VAL A 520 29.09 20.80 38.74
C VAL A 520 29.81 21.61 39.83
N PHE A 521 31.07 21.97 39.59
CA PHE A 521 31.89 22.70 40.55
C PHE A 521 32.09 24.16 40.13
N ASN A 522 31.93 25.08 41.08
CA ASN A 522 32.20 26.51 40.89
C ASN A 522 33.70 26.80 40.97
N ASN A 523 34.14 27.92 40.37
CA ASN A 523 35.52 28.40 40.52
C ASN A 523 35.86 28.60 42.01
N GLY A 524 37.05 28.13 42.41
CA GLY A 524 37.55 28.14 43.79
C GLY A 524 37.18 26.91 44.62
N ALA A 525 36.34 26.01 44.12
CA ALA A 525 36.02 24.77 44.83
C ALA A 525 37.18 23.77 44.77
N ASP A 526 37.45 23.08 45.87
CA ASP A 526 38.31 21.89 45.88
C ASP A 526 37.56 20.69 45.33
N LEU A 527 38.03 20.17 44.20
CA LEU A 527 37.47 19.02 43.50
C LEU A 527 37.46 17.76 44.37
N ILE A 528 38.47 17.56 45.21
CA ILE A 528 38.58 16.35 46.05
C ILE A 528 37.45 16.33 47.09
N SER A 529 37.31 17.41 47.86
CA SER A 529 36.21 17.60 48.81
C SER A 529 34.84 17.57 48.12
N GLY A 530 34.73 18.24 46.97
CA GLY A 530 33.49 18.31 46.19
C GLY A 530 32.99 16.96 45.65
N LEU A 531 33.90 16.03 45.38
CA LEU A 531 33.59 14.64 45.01
C LEU A 531 33.37 13.73 46.23
N GLY A 532 33.46 14.26 47.45
CA GLY A 532 33.37 13.48 48.69
C GLY A 532 34.52 12.48 48.86
N LEU A 533 35.71 12.79 48.33
CA LEU A 533 36.90 11.94 48.41
C LEU A 533 37.76 12.29 49.62
N GLU A 534 38.55 11.31 50.08
CA GLU A 534 39.53 11.52 51.14
C GLU A 534 40.66 12.48 50.69
N PRO A 535 41.25 13.28 51.60
CA PRO A 535 42.33 14.21 51.25
C PRO A 535 43.57 13.51 50.67
N ILE A 536 44.27 14.20 49.76
CA ILE A 536 45.56 13.75 49.23
C ILE A 536 46.64 14.11 50.25
N LEU A 537 47.14 13.13 50.99
CA LEU A 537 48.14 13.33 52.06
C LEU A 537 49.53 12.84 51.64
N PHE A 538 50.56 13.37 52.32
CA PHE A 538 51.96 13.00 52.13
C PHE A 538 52.63 12.60 53.45
N ASP A 539 53.59 11.68 53.34
CA ASP A 539 54.45 11.33 54.44
C ASP A 539 55.40 12.47 54.80
N LEU A 540 55.94 12.42 56.02
CA LEU A 540 56.90 13.41 56.48
C LEU A 540 58.12 13.41 55.55
N ASP A 541 58.55 14.61 55.16
CA ASP A 541 59.73 14.82 54.31
C ASP A 541 59.69 14.14 52.94
N SER A 542 58.49 13.78 52.46
CA SER A 542 58.32 13.08 51.19
C SER A 542 57.38 13.82 50.23
N ALA A 543 57.67 13.71 48.95
CA ALA A 543 56.82 14.10 47.83
C ALA A 543 56.28 12.89 47.04
N GLU A 544 56.54 11.67 47.51
CA GLU A 544 56.04 10.46 46.87
C GLU A 544 54.53 10.32 47.08
N ILE A 545 53.81 9.91 46.03
CA ILE A 545 52.37 9.68 46.08
C ILE A 545 52.12 8.39 46.85
N ARG A 546 51.50 8.52 48.04
CA ARG A 546 51.07 7.39 48.85
C ARG A 546 50.00 6.54 48.14
N GLN A 547 49.86 5.29 48.56
CA GLN A 547 48.90 4.36 47.95
C GLN A 547 47.43 4.79 48.13
N ASP A 548 47.09 5.42 49.26
CA ASP A 548 45.76 6.00 49.51
C ASP A 548 45.51 7.23 48.63
N ALA A 549 46.47 8.14 48.54
CA ALA A 549 46.45 9.28 47.63
C ALA A 549 46.30 8.85 46.15
N ALA A 550 47.00 7.78 45.73
CA ALA A 550 46.88 7.22 44.39
C ALA A 550 45.45 6.77 44.04
N LEU A 551 44.70 6.20 44.99
CA LEU A 551 43.31 5.78 44.79
C LEU A 551 42.38 6.98 44.61
N VAL A 552 42.60 8.04 45.40
CA VAL A 552 41.89 9.32 45.29
C VAL A 552 42.15 9.96 43.92
N LEU A 553 43.42 10.05 43.52
CA LEU A 553 43.82 10.66 42.25
C LEU A 553 43.28 9.90 41.03
N LYS A 554 43.14 8.56 41.10
CA LYS A 554 42.47 7.78 40.04
C LYS A 554 41.02 8.17 39.84
N ARG A 555 40.28 8.41 40.93
CA ARG A 555 38.87 8.84 40.87
C ARG A 555 38.74 10.27 40.36
N ALA A 556 39.59 11.18 40.86
CA ALA A 556 39.65 12.55 40.36
C ALA A 556 40.01 12.60 38.86
N ALA A 557 40.96 11.78 38.40
CA ALA A 557 41.36 11.70 37.00
C ALA A 557 40.24 11.20 36.08
N ALA A 558 39.40 10.27 36.54
CA ALA A 558 38.23 9.82 35.78
C ALA A 558 37.27 10.99 35.53
N TYR A 559 36.94 11.75 36.58
CA TYR A 559 36.10 12.93 36.46
C TYR A 559 36.69 14.01 35.55
N LEU A 560 37.99 14.30 35.68
CA LEU A 560 38.68 15.31 34.85
C LEU A 560 38.70 14.94 33.35
N LYS A 561 38.81 13.65 33.02
CA LYS A 561 38.80 13.18 31.62
C LYS A 561 37.41 13.28 30.98
N GLU A 562 36.35 13.10 31.76
CA GLU A 562 34.97 13.26 31.30
C GLU A 562 34.55 14.73 31.17
N ASN A 563 35.31 15.66 31.77
CA ASN A 563 35.08 17.09 31.74
C ASN A 563 36.30 17.84 31.16
N PRO A 564 36.60 17.67 29.85
CA PRO A 564 37.83 18.20 29.24
C PRO A 564 37.91 19.73 29.17
N GLY A 565 36.83 20.46 29.47
CA GLY A 565 36.82 21.92 29.60
C GLY A 565 37.18 22.43 31.00
N LEU A 566 37.23 21.56 32.01
CA LEU A 566 37.51 21.92 33.39
C LEU A 566 39.01 22.18 33.58
N GLN A 567 39.35 23.37 34.10
CA GLN A 567 40.72 23.73 34.45
C GLN A 567 40.92 23.72 35.96
N ILE A 568 41.99 23.09 36.44
CA ILE A 568 42.33 22.99 37.85
C ILE A 568 43.75 23.49 38.16
N GLU A 569 43.95 23.96 39.39
CA GLU A 569 45.25 24.26 39.97
C GLU A 569 45.51 23.29 41.13
N ILE A 570 46.64 22.61 41.07
CA ILE A 570 47.10 21.69 42.11
C ILE A 570 47.90 22.49 43.14
N GLN A 571 47.33 22.68 44.32
CA GLN A 571 47.94 23.44 45.40
C GLN A 571 48.47 22.47 46.46
N SER A 572 49.75 22.55 46.80
CA SER A 572 50.35 21.62 47.78
C SER A 572 51.02 22.33 48.94
N HIS A 573 50.98 21.69 50.10
CA HIS A 573 51.33 22.28 51.39
C HIS A 573 52.23 21.35 52.22
N THR A 574 52.89 21.94 53.21
CA THR A 574 53.74 21.26 54.20
C THR A 574 53.27 21.56 55.63
N ASP A 575 53.77 20.81 56.61
CA ASP A 575 53.64 21.18 58.02
C ASP A 575 54.73 22.19 58.42
N ALA A 576 54.58 22.81 59.59
CA ALA A 576 55.46 23.90 60.05
C ALA A 576 56.81 23.44 60.62
N LYS A 577 57.32 22.27 60.20
CA LYS A 577 58.44 21.60 60.88
C LYS A 577 59.83 22.06 60.42
N ALA A 578 59.96 22.42 59.15
CA ALA A 578 61.23 22.78 58.53
C ALA A 578 61.34 24.30 58.30
N SER A 579 62.41 24.78 57.67
CA SER A 579 62.50 26.19 57.29
C SER A 579 61.57 26.50 56.12
N ASP A 580 61.10 27.74 56.04
CA ASP A 580 60.23 28.23 54.94
C ASP A 580 60.79 27.88 53.56
N THR A 581 62.09 28.13 53.34
CA THR A 581 62.78 27.80 52.09
C THR A 581 62.75 26.30 51.77
N TYR A 582 62.86 25.45 52.78
CA TYR A 582 62.79 24.00 52.60
C TYR A 582 61.37 23.55 52.29
N ASN A 583 60.41 24.02 53.09
CA ASN A 583 59.00 23.69 52.96
C ASN A 583 58.41 24.19 51.64
N GLN A 584 58.88 25.33 51.14
CA GLN A 584 58.53 25.82 49.81
C GLN A 584 59.03 24.89 48.69
N LYS A 585 60.26 24.39 48.79
CA LYS A 585 60.78 23.40 47.82
C LYS A 585 60.02 22.07 47.89
N LEU A 586 59.71 21.60 49.10
CA LEU A 586 59.02 20.33 49.32
C LEU A 586 57.56 20.39 48.83
N SER A 587 56.83 21.46 49.14
CA SER A 587 55.48 21.66 48.61
C SER A 587 55.46 21.77 47.08
N GLN A 588 56.43 22.45 46.47
CA GLN A 588 56.52 22.50 45.00
C GLN A 588 56.76 21.10 44.40
N ALA A 589 57.60 20.29 45.04
CA ALA A 589 57.84 18.91 44.63
C ALA A 589 56.56 18.04 44.73
N ARG A 590 55.75 18.22 45.79
CA ARG A 590 54.45 17.54 45.96
C ARG A 590 53.43 17.95 44.90
N ALA A 591 53.36 19.24 44.59
CA ALA A 591 52.47 19.77 43.56
C ALA A 591 52.83 19.17 42.20
N LYS A 592 54.13 19.12 41.88
CA LYS A 592 54.63 18.49 40.67
C LYS A 592 54.37 16.98 40.64
N ALA A 593 54.59 16.27 41.74
CA ALA A 593 54.35 14.82 41.81
C ALA A 593 52.87 14.48 41.57
N THR A 594 51.96 15.27 42.14
CA THR A 594 50.52 15.13 41.93
C THR A 594 50.13 15.42 40.48
N PHE A 595 50.70 16.47 39.88
CA PHE A 595 50.52 16.80 38.46
C PHE A 595 51.00 15.65 37.56
N ASP A 596 52.24 15.20 37.73
CA ASP A 596 52.83 14.12 36.94
C ASP A 596 51.99 12.84 37.03
N TYR A 597 51.45 12.55 38.23
CA TYR A 597 50.59 11.38 38.45
C TYR A 597 49.23 11.49 37.73
N LEU A 598 48.60 12.67 37.71
CA LEU A 598 47.36 12.89 36.96
C LEU A 598 47.60 12.83 35.44
N VAL A 599 48.74 13.33 34.96
CA VAL A 599 49.16 13.19 33.56
C VAL A 599 49.35 11.72 33.20
N LEU A 600 50.00 10.92 34.07
CA LEU A 600 50.15 9.48 33.89
C LEU A 600 48.79 8.75 33.78
N LEU A 601 47.76 9.25 34.47
CA LEU A 601 46.39 8.73 34.41
C LEU A 601 45.58 9.24 33.19
N GLY A 602 46.19 10.05 32.33
CA GLY A 602 45.64 10.53 31.08
C GLY A 602 44.87 11.85 31.17
N VAL A 603 45.05 12.64 32.24
CA VAL A 603 44.49 13.99 32.32
C VAL A 603 45.32 14.95 31.46
N ASN A 604 44.66 15.78 30.64
CA ASN A 604 45.33 16.69 29.73
C ASN A 604 46.17 17.73 30.52
N PRO A 605 47.50 17.78 30.33
CA PRO A 605 48.38 18.72 31.03
C PRO A 605 47.99 20.20 30.82
N GLN A 606 47.36 20.54 29.69
CA GLN A 606 46.97 21.92 29.38
C GLN A 606 45.83 22.45 30.27
N ASN A 607 45.12 21.55 30.95
CA ASN A 607 44.01 21.89 31.85
C ASN A 607 44.44 21.95 33.32
N MET A 608 45.74 21.80 33.60
CA MET A 608 46.27 21.72 34.95
C MET A 608 47.44 22.68 35.13
N THR A 609 47.46 23.40 36.25
CA THR A 609 48.64 24.10 36.76
C THR A 609 48.99 23.53 38.14
N TYR A 610 50.19 23.82 38.67
CA TYR A 610 50.58 23.34 40.00
C TYR A 610 51.49 24.34 40.71
N GLN A 611 51.26 24.52 42.01
CA GLN A 611 51.97 25.49 42.84
C GLN A 611 52.17 24.95 44.27
N GLY A 612 53.39 25.09 44.80
CA GLY A 612 53.71 24.86 46.20
C GLY A 612 53.52 26.13 47.04
N TYR A 613 52.99 25.98 48.25
CA TYR A 613 52.70 27.09 49.19
C TYR A 613 53.43 26.94 50.54
N GLY A 614 54.39 26.01 50.64
CA GLY A 614 55.13 25.76 51.87
C GLY A 614 54.21 25.54 53.05
N GLU A 615 54.50 26.21 54.15
CA GLU A 615 53.71 26.21 55.39
C GLU A 615 52.80 27.46 55.53
N ASP A 616 52.69 28.28 54.49
CA ASP A 616 51.98 29.57 54.57
C ASP A 616 50.46 29.42 54.72
N GLN A 617 49.93 28.25 54.37
CA GLN A 617 48.50 27.94 54.35
C GLN A 617 48.18 26.65 55.15
N LEU A 618 48.51 26.68 56.44
CA LEU A 618 48.08 25.64 57.38
C LEU A 618 46.55 25.66 57.53
N ILE A 619 45.95 24.47 57.65
CA ILE A 619 44.49 24.30 57.84
C ILE A 619 44.09 24.14 59.31
N ASN A 620 45.05 24.32 60.21
CA ASN A 620 44.89 24.26 61.66
C ASN A 620 45.93 25.17 62.34
N ASP A 621 45.83 25.32 63.67
CA ASP A 621 46.68 26.22 64.46
C ASP A 621 48.11 25.69 64.71
N CYS A 622 48.60 24.76 63.88
CA CYS A 622 49.89 24.09 64.06
C CYS A 622 51.10 24.90 63.58
N LYS A 623 51.09 26.23 63.78
CA LYS A 623 52.25 27.10 63.53
C LYS A 623 53.46 26.69 64.36
N ASN A 624 53.22 26.20 65.58
CA ASN A 624 54.22 25.49 66.37
C ASN A 624 53.95 23.99 66.30
N TRP A 625 54.56 23.31 65.33
CA TRP A 625 54.34 21.89 65.04
C TRP A 625 54.50 20.97 66.26
N LYS A 626 55.32 21.36 67.24
CA LYS A 626 55.56 20.59 68.48
C LYS A 626 54.35 20.52 69.41
N GLN A 627 53.42 21.48 69.29
CA GLN A 627 52.20 21.53 70.10
C GLN A 627 51.04 20.74 69.47
N CYS A 628 51.23 20.24 68.25
CA CYS A 628 50.23 19.48 67.52
C CYS A 628 50.52 17.99 67.52
N SER A 629 49.45 17.18 67.48
CA SER A 629 49.55 15.74 67.29
C SER A 629 50.14 15.40 65.92
N LYS A 630 50.60 14.14 65.76
CA LYS A 630 51.07 13.63 64.47
C LYS A 630 50.01 13.74 63.38
N LYS A 631 48.75 13.48 63.72
CA LYS A 631 47.60 13.54 62.80
C LYS A 631 47.28 14.97 62.37
N GLU A 632 47.37 15.93 63.29
CA GLU A 632 47.15 17.36 62.96
C GLU A 632 48.25 17.90 62.04
N ASN A 633 49.51 17.55 62.30
CA ASN A 633 50.61 17.90 61.39
C ASN A 633 50.46 17.21 60.02
N GLU A 634 50.02 15.95 59.99
CA GLU A 634 49.77 15.22 58.74
C GLU A 634 48.71 15.86 57.86
N ARG A 635 47.64 16.39 58.45
CA ARG A 635 46.60 17.11 57.69
C ARG A 635 47.16 18.31 56.92
N ASN A 636 48.24 18.96 57.38
CA ASN A 636 48.87 20.06 56.64
C ASN A 636 49.75 19.58 55.47
N ARG A 637 50.23 18.34 55.50
CA ARG A 637 51.02 17.74 54.41
C ARG A 637 50.07 17.20 53.33
N ARG A 638 49.47 18.10 52.56
CA ARG A 638 48.38 17.77 51.64
C ARG A 638 48.52 18.41 50.25
N SER A 639 47.73 17.91 49.30
CA SER A 639 47.41 18.59 48.05
C SER A 639 45.90 18.78 47.88
N GLU A 640 45.52 19.89 47.27
CA GLU A 640 44.16 20.28 46.91
C GLU A 640 44.08 20.50 45.39
N LEU A 641 42.93 20.21 44.78
CA LEU A 641 42.71 20.39 43.34
C LEU A 641 41.64 21.48 43.15
N ILE A 642 42.07 22.72 43.01
CA ILE A 642 41.18 23.89 42.99
C ILE A 642 40.69 24.14 41.57
N VAL A 643 39.37 24.27 41.40
CA VAL A 643 38.77 24.62 40.11
C VAL A 643 39.07 26.08 39.77
N VAL A 644 39.74 26.34 38.65
CA VAL A 644 40.13 27.69 38.22
C VAL A 644 39.16 28.25 37.18
N LYS A 645 38.64 27.38 36.31
CA LYS A 645 37.70 27.77 35.26
C LYS A 645 36.82 26.60 34.84
N PHE A 646 35.51 26.82 34.84
CA PHE A 646 34.52 26.04 34.10
C PHE A 646 34.15 26.82 32.83
N MET A 647 34.15 26.16 31.65
CA MET A 647 33.57 26.75 30.43
C MET A 647 32.20 26.14 30.15
#